data_AF-A0A944QKZ0-F1
#
_entry.id   AF-A0A944QKZ0-F1
#
_cell.length_a   1.000
_cell.length_b   1.000
_cell.length_c   1.000
_cell.angle_alpha   90.00
_cell.angle_beta   90.00
_cell.angle_gamma   90.00
#
_symmetry.space_group_name_H-M   'P 1'
#
loop_
_entity.id
_entity.type
_entity.pdbx_description
1 polymer ?
#
loop_
_entity_poly.entity_id
_entity_poly.type
_entity_poly.pdbx_seq_one_letter_code
_entity_poly.pdbx_strand_id
1 'polypeptide(L)'
;MAHAGRALSRTAAVLLAAAVAVSAAALPAQATPGPKDPVSPSASHSLRAPVTDENFYFVMADRFSNGNKANDDGGLGADPMVSGFDPTKKGFYNGGDLAGLLDRIDYIQGLGTTSIWLTPSFKNKAVQPEDKSAGYHGYWVTDFTQIDPHLGTNEELKALIDKAHSRGMKVYFDIITNHTADVIGYEEGARKAYVSKDAEPYKTANGTEFDDRDFAGSKDFPALDAATSFPYKPVLEPGEENLKVPAWLNDPTLYHNRGDTTFVGEDSSYGDFFGLDDLFTEHPKVVAGMEDVYKSWIGGFGVDGFRIDTMKHVNNEFWQEFGPDVLSYAKAQGKDEFFMFGEVFDTTKSFTSQFTTRNEMQAVLDFPFQDAARNFASKGQDTRALESFFAGDDWYTDADSNVYQLPTFLGNHDMGRIGSFIAADNPGSTDTEKVVRDQLAHELMYFSRGNPVIYYGDEQGFTGPGGDQDARQTLFASQVPEYLDDDLLGTDATHATDNFNPGHPLYAKISQLAALTKENPALRDGAHQHRYASEGPGIYAFSRTDAEDQREYVVALNNSEQEQTAEVPTYIAKRSYSLIYGGAASDIKTSAEGKLAVTVPPLSAVVYKSSGRIPHSKAAPAVVLQNPAAAPEDNGRVKVTADVGGTSFYEVTFEARTAGGGWEPIGTDDNAPYQVFHDVAALDAGTALEYRATVLDNGGHTATSQSRSAAVPAPVLTMQKPLEGSSVEGAVELSATADPEKASHVVSFERSVAGGDWTAVGTDDSSPVYSATDNLTALDLPDGTKVQYRATMSGTGFNVVSQPRTVTVGAAPQPDSVTVAGSLNLQMGCAEWDPACPQARMTLDPADNIWRLTVAMPAGHYEYKAALNGSWDENYGADGVLNGNNIVLDHPGGPVTFRYDNRTHVLGPVYASQQPQAVAAAGSLDMALGCAADWDPACGQAQLTLDPADLVWKLSVPALPAGTYEFKAALNRGWTENYGANGVPNGANIVYNHDGGPVMFRYDHFTHLITTH
;
A
#
# COMPACT_ATOMS: atom_id res chain seq x y z
N MET A 1 -23.10 -73.40 -33.18
CA MET A 1 -22.35 -74.11 -34.25
C MET A 1 -21.06 -73.36 -34.51
N ALA A 2 -19.99 -74.10 -34.76
CA ALA A 2 -18.63 -73.63 -34.81
C ALA A 2 -18.25 -72.87 -36.10
N HIS A 3 -17.29 -71.97 -35.92
CA HIS A 3 -16.16 -71.59 -36.78
C HIS A 3 -16.29 -70.82 -38.11
N ALA A 4 -15.28 -69.93 -38.21
CA ALA A 4 -14.58 -69.37 -39.38
C ALA A 4 -15.11 -68.01 -39.87
N GLY A 5 -14.29 -66.99 -40.14
CA GLY A 5 -12.83 -66.85 -40.19
C GLY A 5 -12.50 -65.39 -40.56
N ARG A 6 -11.29 -64.96 -40.20
CA ARG A 6 -10.69 -63.61 -40.24
C ARG A 6 -10.79 -62.87 -41.60
N ALA A 7 -10.86 -61.53 -41.56
CA ALA A 7 -9.75 -60.64 -42.01
C ALA A 7 -10.01 -59.14 -41.75
N LEU A 8 -8.92 -58.49 -41.32
CA LEU A 8 -8.66 -57.10 -40.91
C LEU A 8 -9.18 -55.96 -41.82
N SER A 9 -9.53 -54.80 -41.23
CA SER A 9 -8.65 -53.61 -41.21
C SER A 9 -9.18 -52.42 -40.37
N ARG A 10 -8.33 -51.98 -39.43
CA ARG A 10 -8.06 -50.62 -38.90
C ARG A 10 -9.22 -49.65 -38.59
N THR A 11 -9.33 -49.29 -37.29
CA THR A 11 -9.02 -47.92 -36.81
C THR A 11 -8.64 -47.97 -35.32
N ALA A 12 -7.60 -47.22 -34.93
CA ALA A 12 -7.08 -47.13 -33.57
C ALA A 12 -7.97 -46.23 -32.69
N ALA A 13 -8.26 -46.67 -31.48
CA ALA A 13 -8.74 -45.84 -30.38
C ALA A 13 -7.85 -46.12 -29.16
N VAL A 14 -7.17 -45.09 -28.69
CA VAL A 14 -6.35 -45.09 -27.48
C VAL A 14 -7.30 -44.93 -26.28
N LEU A 15 -7.29 -45.91 -25.37
CA LEU A 15 -7.97 -45.85 -24.08
C LEU A 15 -7.03 -45.20 -23.06
N LEU A 16 -7.42 -44.04 -22.54
CA LEU A 16 -6.80 -43.41 -21.38
C LEU A 16 -7.37 -44.08 -20.12
N ALA A 17 -6.53 -44.81 -19.39
CA ALA A 17 -6.87 -45.32 -18.06
C ALA A 17 -6.41 -44.31 -17.01
N ALA A 18 -7.37 -43.73 -16.27
CA ALA A 18 -7.10 -42.89 -15.12
C ALA A 18 -6.60 -43.77 -13.95
N ALA A 19 -5.36 -43.52 -13.52
CA ALA A 19 -4.82 -44.10 -12.29
C ALA A 19 -5.18 -43.18 -11.12
N VAL A 20 -6.09 -43.65 -10.25
CA VAL A 20 -6.32 -43.08 -8.92
C VAL A 20 -5.16 -43.53 -8.04
N ALA A 21 -4.22 -42.64 -7.75
CA ALA A 21 -3.20 -42.85 -6.74
C ALA A 21 -3.78 -42.46 -5.37
N VAL A 22 -4.19 -43.45 -4.59
CA VAL A 22 -4.45 -43.27 -3.15
C VAL A 22 -3.10 -43.27 -2.44
N SER A 23 -2.56 -42.08 -2.17
CA SER A 23 -1.42 -41.89 -1.29
C SER A 23 -1.90 -42.01 0.17
N ALA A 24 -1.94 -43.22 0.71
CA ALA A 24 -2.09 -43.42 2.14
C ALA A 24 -0.79 -43.00 2.84
N ALA A 25 -0.71 -41.76 3.30
CA ALA A 25 0.33 -41.32 4.22
C ALA A 25 0.15 -42.09 5.54
N ALA A 26 1.02 -43.05 5.80
CA ALA A 26 1.10 -43.68 7.12
C ALA A 26 1.68 -42.68 8.10
N LEU A 27 0.83 -42.09 8.95
CA LEU A 27 1.28 -41.33 10.12
C LEU A 27 2.19 -42.23 10.97
N PRO A 28 3.39 -41.76 11.39
CA PRO A 28 4.23 -42.52 12.30
C PRO A 28 3.55 -42.70 13.66
N ALA A 29 3.85 -43.81 14.32
CA ALA A 29 3.36 -44.13 15.66
C ALA A 29 3.67 -43.03 16.69
N GLN A 30 2.80 -42.90 17.70
CA GLN A 30 2.90 -41.95 18.82
C GLN A 30 4.34 -41.71 19.26
N ALA A 31 4.80 -40.46 19.14
CA ALA A 31 6.07 -40.03 19.71
C ALA A 31 6.02 -40.20 21.24
N THR A 32 7.08 -40.78 21.80
CA THR A 32 7.24 -40.88 23.25
C THR A 32 7.56 -39.48 23.80
N PRO A 33 6.94 -39.03 24.90
CA PRO A 33 7.26 -37.74 25.51
C PRO A 33 8.76 -37.63 25.80
N GLY A 34 9.41 -36.60 25.27
CA GLY A 34 10.79 -36.27 25.63
C GLY A 34 10.89 -35.87 27.12
N PRO A 35 12.07 -36.01 27.74
CA PRO A 35 12.28 -35.53 29.10
C PRO A 35 12.02 -34.02 29.18
N LYS A 36 11.36 -33.57 30.26
CA LYS A 36 11.18 -32.16 30.57
C LYS A 36 12.56 -31.51 30.77
N ASP A 37 12.99 -30.68 29.82
CA ASP A 37 14.17 -29.83 30.02
C ASP A 37 13.80 -28.70 31.00
N PRO A 38 14.51 -28.55 32.14
CA PRO A 38 14.10 -27.64 33.22
C PRO A 38 14.43 -26.16 32.98
N VAL A 39 14.82 -25.77 31.75
CA VAL A 39 15.27 -24.39 31.41
C VAL A 39 14.62 -23.86 30.11
N SER A 40 13.55 -24.47 29.61
CA SER A 40 12.82 -23.98 28.42
C SER A 40 11.47 -23.35 28.80
N PRO A 41 11.00 -22.28 28.11
CA PRO A 41 9.61 -21.87 28.21
C PRO A 41 8.71 -23.06 27.86
N SER A 42 7.69 -23.30 28.67
CA SER A 42 6.63 -24.25 28.35
C SER A 42 5.80 -23.75 27.17
N ALA A 43 5.02 -24.63 26.54
CA ALA A 43 3.98 -24.21 25.59
C ALA A 43 3.24 -22.97 26.11
N SER A 44 3.08 -21.98 25.24
CA SER A 44 2.47 -20.69 25.55
C SER A 44 1.09 -20.63 24.92
N HIS A 45 0.27 -19.68 25.38
CA HIS A 45 -0.97 -19.35 24.67
C HIS A 45 -0.65 -18.43 23.50
N SER A 46 -1.48 -18.49 22.44
CA SER A 46 -1.44 -17.54 21.34
C SER A 46 -1.62 -16.13 21.89
N LEU A 47 -0.81 -15.19 21.41
CA LEU A 47 -0.77 -13.85 21.96
C LEU A 47 -2.10 -13.14 21.73
N ARG A 48 -2.64 -12.53 22.80
CA ARG A 48 -3.73 -11.56 22.78
C ARG A 48 -3.28 -10.33 23.55
N ALA A 49 -3.00 -9.25 22.84
CA ALA A 49 -2.77 -7.96 23.48
C ALA A 49 -4.07 -7.44 24.10
N PRO A 50 -4.04 -6.62 25.16
CA PRO A 50 -5.25 -6.07 25.77
C PRO A 50 -6.18 -5.30 24.81
N VAL A 51 -5.69 -4.87 23.63
CA VAL A 51 -6.44 -4.05 22.67
C VAL A 51 -7.30 -4.83 21.68
N THR A 52 -7.35 -6.17 21.76
CA THR A 52 -8.04 -7.04 20.77
C THR A 52 -9.57 -7.01 20.84
N ASP A 53 -10.16 -6.20 21.72
CA ASP A 53 -11.61 -6.06 21.88
C ASP A 53 -12.16 -4.67 21.52
N GLU A 54 -11.34 -3.76 20.99
CA GLU A 54 -11.72 -2.38 20.68
C GLU A 54 -12.63 -2.24 19.43
N ASN A 55 -13.55 -1.28 19.45
CA ASN A 55 -14.41 -0.87 18.35
C ASN A 55 -14.20 0.62 18.09
N PHE A 56 -13.48 0.92 17.01
CA PHE A 56 -13.03 2.28 16.67
C PHE A 56 -14.07 3.02 15.83
N TYR A 57 -14.21 4.31 16.10
CA TYR A 57 -14.88 5.27 15.23
C TYR A 57 -13.84 6.28 14.72
N PHE A 58 -13.47 6.17 13.45
CA PHE A 58 -12.51 7.03 12.79
C PHE A 58 -13.22 8.27 12.25
N VAL A 59 -12.84 9.44 12.77
CA VAL A 59 -13.54 10.69 12.51
C VAL A 59 -12.59 11.84 12.20
N MET A 60 -12.95 12.61 11.17
CA MET A 60 -12.33 13.87 10.83
C MET A 60 -13.09 15.01 11.49
N ALA A 61 -12.45 15.74 12.41
CA ALA A 61 -13.11 16.77 13.21
C ALA A 61 -13.81 17.83 12.33
N ASP A 62 -13.11 18.37 11.32
CA ASP A 62 -13.63 19.37 10.36
C ASP A 62 -14.91 18.93 9.62
N ARG A 63 -15.12 17.61 9.50
CA ARG A 63 -16.23 17.04 8.73
C ARG A 63 -17.33 16.46 9.60
N PHE A 64 -17.18 16.45 10.92
CA PHE A 64 -18.12 15.77 11.80
C PHE A 64 -19.28 16.67 12.23
N SER A 65 -19.01 17.73 13.00
CA SER A 65 -20.03 18.65 13.51
C SER A 65 -19.40 20.00 13.85
N ASN A 66 -20.01 21.11 13.40
CA ASN A 66 -19.59 22.47 13.76
C ASN A 66 -20.27 22.90 15.07
N GLY A 67 -19.52 22.84 16.18
CA GLY A 67 -19.99 23.21 17.52
C GLY A 67 -19.73 24.67 17.86
N ASN A 68 -18.70 25.29 17.26
CA ASN A 68 -18.24 26.63 17.58
C ASN A 68 -17.85 27.45 16.35
N LYS A 69 -18.83 27.98 15.63
CA LYS A 69 -18.63 28.90 14.48
C LYS A 69 -17.69 30.10 14.68
N ALA A 70 -17.33 30.44 15.92
CA ALA A 70 -16.39 31.53 16.18
C ALA A 70 -14.94 31.17 15.87
N ASN A 71 -14.60 29.88 15.69
CA ASN A 71 -13.27 29.42 15.34
C ASN A 71 -13.14 28.97 13.86
N ASP A 72 -14.23 29.04 13.08
CA ASP A 72 -14.29 28.60 11.68
C ASP A 72 -13.14 29.15 10.81
N ASP A 73 -12.65 30.38 11.07
CA ASP A 73 -11.57 31.01 10.30
C ASP A 73 -10.17 30.91 10.94
N GLY A 74 -10.05 30.14 12.01
CA GLY A 74 -8.80 29.94 12.77
C GLY A 74 -8.24 31.22 13.40
N GLY A 75 -9.03 32.30 13.44
CA GLY A 75 -8.56 33.63 13.83
C GLY A 75 -7.68 34.32 12.77
N LEU A 76 -7.65 33.81 11.53
CA LEU A 76 -6.85 34.33 10.42
C LEU A 76 -7.63 35.33 9.54
N GLY A 77 -8.93 35.47 9.78
CA GLY A 77 -9.82 36.40 9.09
C GLY A 77 -10.54 35.82 7.89
N ALA A 78 -11.39 36.63 7.25
CA ALA A 78 -12.40 36.15 6.32
C ALA A 78 -11.93 35.80 4.89
N ASP A 79 -10.63 35.92 4.58
CA ASP A 79 -10.10 35.54 3.25
C ASP A 79 -9.84 34.03 3.22
N PRO A 80 -10.56 33.23 2.41
CA PRO A 80 -10.37 31.78 2.38
C PRO A 80 -8.98 31.34 1.94
N MET A 81 -8.26 32.14 1.13
CA MET A 81 -6.89 31.80 0.74
C MET A 81 -5.86 32.15 1.83
N VAL A 82 -6.32 32.66 2.97
CA VAL A 82 -5.51 32.94 4.17
C VAL A 82 -5.97 32.06 5.34
N SER A 83 -7.27 32.02 5.63
CA SER A 83 -7.82 31.17 6.69
C SER A 83 -7.94 29.71 6.28
N GLY A 84 -8.14 29.40 5.00
CA GLY A 84 -8.47 28.05 4.57
C GLY A 84 -9.94 27.69 4.82
N PHE A 85 -10.78 28.61 5.31
CA PHE A 85 -12.21 28.36 5.54
C PHE A 85 -13.07 28.75 4.33
N ASP A 86 -13.69 27.75 3.71
CA ASP A 86 -14.70 27.93 2.67
C ASP A 86 -15.62 26.71 2.66
N PRO A 87 -16.78 26.77 3.35
CA PRO A 87 -17.66 25.62 3.51
C PRO A 87 -18.29 25.15 2.20
N THR A 88 -18.08 25.88 1.10
CA THR A 88 -18.55 25.52 -0.24
C THR A 88 -17.54 24.70 -1.04
N LYS A 89 -16.34 24.43 -0.50
CA LYS A 89 -15.27 23.70 -1.19
C LYS A 89 -14.76 22.51 -0.38
N LYS A 90 -14.76 21.33 -0.99
CA LYS A 90 -14.24 20.07 -0.40
C LYS A 90 -12.76 20.10 0.01
N GLY A 91 -11.96 20.99 -0.58
CA GLY A 91 -10.54 21.18 -0.26
C GLY A 91 -10.27 22.20 0.85
N PHE A 92 -11.32 22.71 1.52
CA PHE A 92 -11.22 23.76 2.53
C PHE A 92 -11.80 23.28 3.86
N TYR A 93 -11.54 24.03 4.93
CA TYR A 93 -12.22 23.84 6.20
C TYR A 93 -13.72 24.12 6.02
N ASN A 94 -14.55 23.20 6.51
CA ASN A 94 -16.01 23.30 6.52
C ASN A 94 -16.57 23.68 7.90
N GLY A 95 -15.72 23.66 8.94
CA GLY A 95 -15.97 24.23 10.27
C GLY A 95 -16.35 23.20 11.33
N GLY A 96 -16.19 21.90 11.08
CA GLY A 96 -16.33 20.91 12.15
C GLY A 96 -15.20 21.04 13.19
N ASP A 97 -15.49 20.73 14.46
CA ASP A 97 -14.56 21.04 15.54
C ASP A 97 -14.70 20.08 16.74
N LEU A 98 -13.79 20.22 17.72
CA LEU A 98 -13.77 19.41 18.94
C LEU A 98 -15.00 19.65 19.83
N ALA A 99 -15.61 20.84 19.78
CA ALA A 99 -16.84 21.13 20.53
C ALA A 99 -18.04 20.36 19.93
N GLY A 100 -18.12 20.27 18.61
CA GLY A 100 -19.13 19.47 17.91
C GLY A 100 -18.96 17.97 18.17
N LEU A 101 -17.73 17.47 18.18
CA LEU A 101 -17.42 16.10 18.62
C LEU A 101 -17.91 15.85 20.06
N LEU A 102 -17.62 16.78 20.97
CA LEU A 102 -18.05 16.69 22.37
C LEU A 102 -19.59 16.68 22.51
N ASP A 103 -20.29 17.50 21.74
CA ASP A 103 -21.76 17.58 21.71
C ASP A 103 -22.42 16.31 21.17
N ARG A 104 -21.72 15.60 20.27
CA ARG A 104 -22.22 14.38 19.61
C ARG A 104 -21.67 13.08 20.21
N ILE A 105 -20.96 13.14 21.34
CA ILE A 105 -20.36 11.94 21.96
C ILE A 105 -21.38 10.84 22.32
N ASP A 106 -22.64 11.22 22.63
CA ASP A 106 -23.71 10.25 22.88
C ASP A 106 -24.11 9.47 21.62
N TYR A 107 -24.02 10.10 20.44
CA TYR A 107 -24.29 9.45 19.15
C TYR A 107 -23.20 8.40 18.84
N ILE A 108 -21.93 8.75 19.07
CA ILE A 108 -20.80 7.81 18.90
C ILE A 108 -20.94 6.64 19.88
N GLN A 109 -21.19 6.93 21.16
CA GLN A 109 -21.37 5.88 22.18
C GLN A 109 -22.57 4.97 21.85
N GLY A 110 -23.66 5.53 21.32
CA GLY A 110 -24.86 4.76 20.92
C GLY A 110 -24.61 3.75 19.81
N LEU A 111 -23.58 3.95 18.99
CA LEU A 111 -23.16 3.02 17.95
C LEU A 111 -22.47 1.77 18.54
N GLY A 112 -22.12 1.79 19.83
CA GLY A 112 -21.38 0.73 20.50
C GLY A 112 -19.85 0.86 20.38
N THR A 113 -19.37 2.04 19.98
CA THR A 113 -17.96 2.41 19.92
C THR A 113 -17.31 2.38 21.30
N THR A 114 -16.06 1.92 21.37
CA THR A 114 -15.20 1.96 22.57
C THR A 114 -13.99 2.86 22.38
N SER A 115 -13.62 3.20 21.15
CA SER A 115 -12.44 4.02 20.84
C SER A 115 -12.77 5.07 19.78
N ILE A 116 -12.37 6.33 19.99
CA ILE A 116 -12.45 7.40 18.99
C ILE A 116 -11.06 7.59 18.41
N TRP A 117 -10.91 7.51 17.09
CA TRP A 117 -9.68 7.86 16.38
C TRP A 117 -9.91 9.15 15.61
N LEU A 118 -9.13 10.18 15.94
CA LEU A 118 -9.15 11.48 15.27
C LEU A 118 -8.05 11.56 14.21
N THR A 119 -8.36 12.13 13.05
CA THR A 119 -7.35 12.66 12.12
C THR A 119 -6.42 13.64 12.84
N PRO A 120 -5.22 13.97 12.30
CA PRO A 120 -4.30 14.82 13.03
C PRO A 120 -4.98 16.17 13.33
N SER A 121 -4.85 16.60 14.57
CA SER A 121 -5.53 17.81 15.07
C SER A 121 -4.54 18.92 15.43
N PHE A 122 -3.25 18.73 15.13
CA PHE A 122 -2.20 19.73 15.38
C PHE A 122 -2.38 20.95 14.50
N LYS A 123 -1.78 22.08 14.88
CA LYS A 123 -1.89 23.29 14.06
C LYS A 123 -1.19 23.13 12.71
N ASN A 124 -1.95 23.40 11.66
CA ASN A 124 -1.59 23.21 10.27
C ASN A 124 -1.18 24.52 9.59
N LYS A 125 -0.49 24.41 8.45
CA LYS A 125 -0.43 25.47 7.46
C LYS A 125 -1.83 25.58 6.86
N ALA A 126 -2.49 26.72 7.09
CA ALA A 126 -3.91 26.87 6.78
C ALA A 126 -4.22 26.65 5.30
N VAL A 127 -3.34 27.11 4.39
CA VAL A 127 -3.50 27.02 2.94
C VAL A 127 -2.15 26.72 2.29
N GLN A 128 -2.13 25.81 1.30
CA GLN A 128 -1.06 25.67 0.31
C GLN A 128 -1.56 26.24 -1.03
N PRO A 129 -1.16 27.47 -1.39
CA PRO A 129 -1.67 28.16 -2.58
C PRO A 129 -1.42 27.42 -3.89
N GLU A 130 -0.32 26.68 -3.97
CA GLU A 130 0.11 25.87 -5.11
C GLU A 130 -0.94 24.78 -5.41
N ASP A 131 -1.49 24.17 -4.36
CA ASP A 131 -2.54 23.14 -4.42
C ASP A 131 -3.95 23.73 -4.46
N LYS A 132 -4.08 25.02 -4.13
CA LYS A 132 -5.38 25.71 -3.93
C LYS A 132 -6.28 24.94 -2.95
N SER A 133 -5.67 24.41 -1.89
CA SER A 133 -6.31 23.58 -0.87
C SER A 133 -5.86 24.03 0.53
N ALA A 134 -6.62 23.66 1.55
CA ALA A 134 -6.40 24.01 2.95
C ALA A 134 -6.01 22.78 3.78
N GLY A 135 -5.33 23.00 4.91
CA GLY A 135 -4.89 21.95 5.83
C GLY A 135 -6.00 21.31 6.69
N TYR A 136 -7.25 21.29 6.22
CA TYR A 136 -8.43 20.83 6.97
C TYR A 136 -8.34 19.38 7.45
N HIS A 137 -7.56 18.57 6.73
CA HIS A 137 -7.37 17.15 7.00
C HIS A 137 -6.34 16.90 8.12
N GLY A 138 -5.49 17.88 8.45
CA GLY A 138 -4.57 17.80 9.58
C GLY A 138 -3.11 17.47 9.27
N TYR A 139 -2.78 17.08 8.03
CA TYR A 139 -1.47 16.51 7.64
C TYR A 139 -0.40 17.54 7.26
N TRP A 140 -0.70 18.84 7.26
CA TRP A 140 0.24 19.92 6.95
C TRP A 140 0.71 20.62 8.23
N VAL A 141 1.29 19.87 9.15
CA VAL A 141 1.58 20.37 10.50
C VAL A 141 2.67 21.45 10.45
N THR A 142 2.39 22.57 11.13
CA THR A 142 3.39 23.61 11.44
C THR A 142 3.66 23.70 12.94
N ASP A 143 2.75 23.28 13.81
CA ASP A 143 3.01 23.26 15.25
C ASP A 143 2.44 22.00 15.91
N PHE A 144 3.34 21.09 16.25
CA PHE A 144 3.03 19.81 16.89
C PHE A 144 2.70 19.92 18.39
N THR A 145 2.68 21.12 18.96
CA THR A 145 2.49 21.33 20.41
C THR A 145 1.11 21.88 20.79
N GLN A 146 0.31 22.23 19.79
CA GLN A 146 -1.05 22.75 20.00
C GLN A 146 -2.04 22.24 18.96
N ILE A 147 -3.30 22.21 19.37
CA ILE A 147 -4.44 21.96 18.49
C ILE A 147 -4.61 23.10 17.48
N ASP A 148 -5.04 22.74 16.27
CA ASP A 148 -5.35 23.71 15.22
C ASP A 148 -6.48 24.66 15.70
N PRO A 149 -6.28 25.98 15.63
CA PRO A 149 -7.29 26.95 16.01
C PRO A 149 -8.65 26.79 15.29
N HIS A 150 -8.69 26.23 14.09
CA HIS A 150 -9.95 25.89 13.40
C HIS A 150 -10.74 24.80 14.12
N LEU A 151 -10.04 23.87 14.77
CA LEU A 151 -10.65 22.72 15.45
C LEU A 151 -10.91 22.99 16.94
N GLY A 152 -10.17 23.92 17.56
CA GLY A 152 -10.36 24.31 18.95
C GLY A 152 -9.05 24.57 19.68
N THR A 153 -9.02 24.17 20.95
CA THR A 153 -7.90 24.43 21.89
C THR A 153 -7.42 23.14 22.56
N ASN A 154 -6.21 23.20 23.13
CA ASN A 154 -5.66 22.14 23.97
C ASN A 154 -6.58 21.79 25.15
N GLU A 155 -7.24 22.78 25.73
CA GLU A 155 -8.22 22.58 26.82
C GLU A 155 -9.48 21.86 26.35
N GLU A 156 -10.00 22.17 25.15
CA GLU A 156 -11.16 21.48 24.57
C GLU A 156 -10.84 20.03 24.21
N LEU A 157 -9.63 19.77 23.69
CA LEU A 157 -9.15 18.41 23.49
C LEU A 157 -9.11 17.63 24.80
N LYS A 158 -8.54 18.23 25.86
CA LYS A 158 -8.54 17.61 27.18
C LYS A 158 -9.95 17.34 27.68
N ALA A 159 -10.89 18.26 27.46
CA ALA A 159 -12.29 18.06 27.83
C ALA A 159 -12.94 16.90 27.06
N LEU A 160 -12.62 16.74 25.77
CA LEU A 160 -13.07 15.61 24.95
C LEU A 160 -12.54 14.28 25.50
N ILE A 161 -11.24 14.20 25.79
CA ILE A 161 -10.60 13.00 26.37
C ILE A 161 -11.22 12.67 27.73
N ASP A 162 -11.28 13.64 28.64
CA ASP A 162 -11.86 13.44 29.99
C ASP A 162 -13.33 12.97 29.88
N LYS A 163 -14.09 13.49 28.90
CA LYS A 163 -15.47 13.07 28.65
C LYS A 163 -15.56 11.66 28.09
N ALA A 164 -14.70 11.28 27.14
CA ALA A 164 -14.62 9.93 26.60
C ALA A 164 -14.26 8.92 27.69
N HIS A 165 -13.23 9.19 28.50
CA HIS A 165 -12.83 8.35 29.62
C HIS A 165 -13.94 8.19 30.66
N SER A 166 -14.70 9.25 30.96
CA SER A 166 -15.85 9.16 31.88
C SER A 166 -16.95 8.21 31.41
N ARG A 167 -16.92 7.83 30.13
CA ARG A 167 -17.85 6.90 29.47
C ARG A 167 -17.22 5.53 29.19
N GLY A 168 -15.98 5.31 29.58
CA GLY A 168 -15.21 4.10 29.28
C GLY A 168 -14.81 3.99 27.82
N MET A 169 -14.67 5.11 27.11
CA MET A 169 -14.14 5.15 25.75
C MET A 169 -12.72 5.71 25.72
N LYS A 170 -11.88 5.20 24.82
CA LYS A 170 -10.51 5.64 24.58
C LYS A 170 -10.43 6.69 23.45
N VAL A 171 -9.36 7.48 23.41
CA VAL A 171 -9.10 8.48 22.36
C VAL A 171 -7.70 8.28 21.78
N TYR A 172 -7.67 8.13 20.46
CA TYR A 172 -6.47 7.93 19.64
C TYR A 172 -6.26 9.14 18.74
N PHE A 173 -5.00 9.55 18.58
CA PHE A 173 -4.61 10.58 17.63
C PHE A 173 -3.88 9.99 16.44
N ASP A 174 -4.20 10.50 15.27
CA ASP A 174 -3.26 10.46 14.18
C ASP A 174 -1.99 11.26 14.50
N ILE A 175 -0.84 10.69 14.16
CA ILE A 175 0.47 11.29 14.32
C ILE A 175 1.25 11.22 13.01
N ILE A 176 2.07 12.25 12.75
CA ILE A 176 2.89 12.35 11.55
C ILE A 176 4.37 12.29 11.96
N THR A 177 5.11 11.36 11.38
CA THR A 177 6.56 11.23 11.60
C THR A 177 7.36 11.46 10.33
N ASN A 178 6.73 11.30 9.17
CA ASN A 178 7.33 11.41 7.85
C ASN A 178 7.61 12.86 7.43
N HIS A 179 6.66 13.77 7.61
CA HIS A 179 6.74 15.10 6.99
C HIS A 179 6.17 16.21 7.88
N THR A 180 6.36 17.45 7.41
CA THR A 180 5.65 18.65 7.88
C THR A 180 4.86 19.30 6.73
N ALA A 181 4.30 20.50 6.91
CA ALA A 181 3.76 21.27 5.78
C ALA A 181 4.82 21.58 4.70
N ASP A 182 4.38 21.85 3.46
CA ASP A 182 5.19 22.40 2.36
C ASP A 182 5.63 23.84 2.71
N VAL A 183 6.89 23.97 3.14
CA VAL A 183 7.51 25.22 3.62
C VAL A 183 8.92 25.39 3.03
N ILE A 184 9.63 24.31 2.79
CA ILE A 184 10.99 24.32 2.26
C ILE A 184 10.92 24.26 0.72
N GLY A 185 11.32 25.35 0.08
CA GLY A 185 11.56 25.38 -1.37
C GLY A 185 13.02 25.05 -1.72
N TYR A 186 13.35 25.07 -3.01
CA TYR A 186 14.72 24.91 -3.50
C TYR A 186 15.17 26.08 -4.39
N GLU A 187 16.46 26.48 -4.31
CA GLU A 187 17.03 27.48 -5.24
C GLU A 187 16.87 27.05 -6.71
N GLU A 188 16.86 25.73 -6.95
CA GLU A 188 16.72 25.09 -8.25
C GLU A 188 15.29 25.08 -8.82
N GLY A 189 14.30 25.52 -8.03
CA GLY A 189 12.89 25.61 -8.39
C GLY A 189 11.97 24.85 -7.43
N ALA A 190 10.67 25.17 -7.44
CA ALA A 190 9.67 24.48 -6.63
C ALA A 190 9.37 23.07 -7.16
N ARG A 191 9.04 22.12 -6.27
CA ARG A 191 8.55 20.76 -6.59
C ARG A 191 9.40 20.05 -7.64
N LYS A 192 10.70 19.95 -7.35
CA LYS A 192 11.67 19.25 -8.20
C LYS A 192 11.39 17.75 -8.15
N ALA A 193 11.66 17.04 -9.24
CA ALA A 193 11.62 15.58 -9.23
C ALA A 193 12.70 15.01 -8.30
N TYR A 194 12.43 13.85 -7.72
CA TYR A 194 13.39 13.14 -6.90
C TYR A 194 14.74 12.90 -7.61
N VAL A 195 15.85 13.10 -6.88
CA VAL A 195 17.21 12.75 -7.32
C VAL A 195 17.72 11.56 -6.51
N SER A 196 18.12 10.47 -7.18
CA SER A 196 18.60 9.26 -6.49
C SER A 196 19.94 9.43 -5.79
N LYS A 197 20.19 8.65 -4.73
CA LYS A 197 21.47 8.69 -4.00
C LYS A 197 22.66 8.30 -4.88
N ASP A 198 22.43 7.45 -5.87
CA ASP A 198 23.41 7.10 -6.90
C ASP A 198 23.79 8.28 -7.81
N ALA A 199 22.82 9.12 -8.15
CA ALA A 199 23.04 10.27 -9.00
C ALA A 199 23.78 11.39 -8.24
N GLU A 200 23.35 11.67 -7.00
CA GLU A 200 23.95 12.67 -6.12
C GLU A 200 23.96 12.17 -4.67
N PRO A 201 25.06 11.58 -4.19
CA PRO A 201 25.16 11.09 -2.82
C PRO A 201 25.11 12.24 -1.80
N TYR A 202 24.68 11.95 -0.57
CA TYR A 202 24.77 12.90 0.52
C TYR A 202 26.23 13.26 0.82
N LYS A 203 26.44 14.52 1.19
CA LYS A 203 27.77 15.03 1.56
C LYS A 203 27.74 15.54 2.99
N THR A 204 28.79 15.28 3.74
CA THR A 204 29.04 15.97 5.01
C THR A 204 29.16 17.49 4.77
N ALA A 205 29.08 18.29 5.83
CA ALA A 205 29.27 19.74 5.77
C ALA A 205 30.62 20.16 5.15
N ASN A 206 31.61 19.27 5.11
CA ASN A 206 32.91 19.51 4.48
C ASN A 206 32.99 18.99 3.02
N GLY A 207 31.89 18.50 2.45
CA GLY A 207 31.81 18.01 1.08
C GLY A 207 32.29 16.56 0.88
N THR A 208 32.46 15.77 1.95
CA THR A 208 32.80 14.33 1.83
C THR A 208 31.53 13.51 1.67
N GLU A 209 31.46 12.66 0.65
CA GLU A 209 30.32 11.77 0.39
C GLU A 209 30.16 10.72 1.51
N PHE A 210 28.92 10.39 1.85
CA PHE A 210 28.58 9.32 2.78
C PHE A 210 27.18 8.76 2.47
N ASP A 211 26.91 7.53 2.93
CA ASP A 211 25.57 6.96 2.93
C ASP A 211 24.96 7.11 4.33
N ASP A 212 23.78 7.70 4.41
CA ASP A 212 23.02 7.95 5.62
C ASP A 212 22.66 6.68 6.40
N ARG A 213 22.48 5.56 5.70
CA ARG A 213 22.09 4.27 6.29
C ARG A 213 23.19 3.64 7.12
N ASP A 214 24.46 3.96 6.83
CA ASP A 214 25.59 3.58 7.69
C ASP A 214 25.52 4.23 9.08
N PHE A 215 24.68 5.25 9.23
CA PHE A 215 24.50 6.03 10.45
C PHE A 215 23.08 5.97 11.03
N ALA A 216 22.11 5.37 10.34
CA ALA A 216 20.76 5.15 10.86
C ALA A 216 20.83 4.30 12.15
N GLY A 217 20.10 4.70 13.20
CA GLY A 217 20.19 4.10 14.53
C GLY A 217 21.51 4.37 15.28
N SER A 218 22.42 5.18 14.72
CA SER A 218 23.67 5.59 15.36
C SER A 218 23.64 7.04 15.85
N LYS A 219 24.44 7.33 16.87
CA LYS A 219 24.64 8.69 17.39
C LYS A 219 25.72 9.46 16.63
N ASP A 220 26.47 8.78 15.78
CA ASP A 220 27.65 9.33 15.08
C ASP A 220 27.31 9.87 13.67
N PHE A 221 26.08 10.39 13.48
CA PHE A 221 25.63 10.93 12.20
C PHE A 221 26.49 12.15 11.77
N PRO A 222 26.97 12.22 10.51
CA PRO A 222 27.82 13.31 10.07
C PRO A 222 27.14 14.68 10.12
N ALA A 223 27.90 15.73 10.44
CA ALA A 223 27.37 17.09 10.37
C ALA A 223 27.01 17.46 8.93
N LEU A 224 25.86 18.10 8.74
CA LEU A 224 25.33 18.54 7.44
C LEU A 224 25.35 20.07 7.29
N ASP A 225 25.33 20.54 6.06
CA ASP A 225 25.24 21.95 5.67
C ASP A 225 24.28 22.11 4.49
N ALA A 226 23.29 22.99 4.62
CA ALA A 226 22.24 23.19 3.62
C ALA A 226 22.77 23.52 2.21
N ALA A 227 23.91 24.21 2.09
CA ALA A 227 24.45 24.60 0.80
C ALA A 227 25.30 23.50 0.13
N THR A 228 25.68 22.46 0.88
CA THR A 228 26.72 21.50 0.46
C THR A 228 26.24 20.05 0.50
N SER A 229 25.37 19.69 1.42
CA SER A 229 25.06 18.30 1.79
C SER A 229 24.06 17.59 0.89
N PHE A 230 23.26 18.34 0.13
CA PHE A 230 22.06 17.86 -0.54
C PHE A 230 22.11 18.11 -2.05
N PRO A 231 21.34 17.36 -2.86
CA PRO A 231 21.24 17.61 -4.31
C PRO A 231 20.55 18.94 -4.63
N TYR A 232 19.61 19.37 -3.79
CA TYR A 232 18.95 20.66 -3.88
C TYR A 232 19.27 21.54 -2.68
N LYS A 233 19.33 22.86 -2.90
CA LYS A 233 19.63 23.81 -1.85
C LYS A 233 18.34 24.33 -1.24
N PRO A 234 18.00 23.95 0.01
CA PRO A 234 16.77 24.37 0.62
C PRO A 234 16.76 25.88 0.89
N VAL A 235 15.63 26.50 0.61
CA VAL A 235 15.33 27.91 0.87
C VAL A 235 13.98 28.04 1.55
N LEU A 236 13.84 29.09 2.36
CA LEU A 236 12.61 29.42 3.08
C LEU A 236 12.12 30.78 2.62
N GLU A 237 10.80 30.92 2.48
CA GLU A 237 10.21 32.23 2.17
C GLU A 237 10.39 33.21 3.36
N PRO A 238 10.54 34.52 3.09
CA PRO A 238 10.70 35.51 4.15
C PRO A 238 9.56 35.47 5.17
N GLY A 239 9.89 35.24 6.44
CA GLY A 239 8.92 35.12 7.54
C GLY A 239 8.55 33.70 7.91
N GLU A 240 8.93 32.69 7.12
CA GLU A 240 8.70 31.28 7.43
C GLU A 240 9.88 30.62 8.19
N GLU A 241 10.97 31.36 8.48
CA GLU A 241 12.20 30.80 9.06
C GLU A 241 12.05 30.25 10.48
N ASN A 242 10.94 30.56 11.15
CA ASN A 242 10.60 30.06 12.48
C ASN A 242 9.13 29.61 12.55
N LEU A 243 8.55 29.22 11.42
CA LEU A 243 7.15 28.84 11.32
C LEU A 243 6.86 27.55 12.10
N LYS A 244 7.79 26.59 12.07
CA LYS A 244 7.58 25.25 12.60
C LYS A 244 7.87 25.15 14.10
N VAL A 245 7.07 24.37 14.83
CA VAL A 245 7.22 24.15 16.28
C VAL A 245 7.10 22.65 16.58
N PRO A 246 8.08 22.04 17.29
CA PRO A 246 9.19 22.67 18.00
C PRO A 246 10.29 23.27 17.11
N ALA A 247 11.11 24.16 17.69
CA ALA A 247 12.07 24.98 16.94
C ALA A 247 13.08 24.18 16.10
N TRP A 248 13.38 22.93 16.47
CA TRP A 248 14.32 22.08 15.73
C TRP A 248 13.83 21.77 14.31
N LEU A 249 12.52 21.79 14.05
CA LEU A 249 11.93 21.58 12.73
C LEU A 249 12.24 22.69 11.72
N ASN A 250 12.73 23.85 12.16
CA ASN A 250 13.13 24.93 11.24
C ASN A 250 14.55 24.76 10.69
N ASP A 251 15.23 23.68 11.02
CA ASP A 251 16.57 23.37 10.53
C ASP A 251 16.45 22.59 9.21
N PRO A 252 16.67 23.22 8.04
CA PRO A 252 16.43 22.55 6.76
C PRO A 252 17.37 21.38 6.51
N THR A 253 18.46 21.24 7.28
CA THR A 253 19.33 20.07 7.16
C THR A 253 18.77 18.80 7.81
N LEU A 254 17.59 18.87 8.41
CA LEU A 254 16.87 17.73 8.99
C LEU A 254 15.77 17.19 8.07
N TYR A 255 15.86 17.53 6.79
CA TYR A 255 14.99 17.09 5.72
C TYR A 255 15.83 16.45 4.61
N HIS A 256 15.23 15.55 3.83
CA HIS A 256 15.96 14.84 2.78
C HIS A 256 16.42 15.78 1.66
N ASN A 257 15.63 16.81 1.33
CA ASN A 257 15.93 17.82 0.31
C ASN A 257 16.27 17.21 -1.07
N ARG A 258 15.51 16.17 -1.47
CA ARG A 258 15.78 15.41 -2.70
C ARG A 258 14.70 15.56 -3.77
N GLY A 259 13.60 16.24 -3.49
CA GLY A 259 12.48 16.44 -4.41
C GLY A 259 11.40 15.36 -4.30
N ASP A 260 10.33 15.54 -5.07
CA ASP A 260 9.08 14.78 -5.00
C ASP A 260 9.25 13.32 -5.41
N THR A 261 8.72 12.43 -4.56
CA THR A 261 8.71 10.99 -4.79
C THR A 261 7.84 10.57 -5.98
N THR A 262 8.24 9.49 -6.66
CA THR A 262 7.39 8.73 -7.60
C THR A 262 6.75 7.51 -6.96
N PHE A 263 7.00 7.28 -5.66
CA PHE A 263 6.51 6.16 -4.85
C PHE A 263 7.06 4.79 -5.25
N VAL A 264 8.25 4.72 -5.87
CA VAL A 264 8.86 3.48 -6.38
C VAL A 264 10.32 3.35 -5.95
N GLY A 265 10.62 2.27 -5.24
CA GLY A 265 12.00 1.97 -4.83
C GLY A 265 12.46 2.91 -3.72
N GLU A 266 13.71 3.39 -3.79
CA GLU A 266 14.28 4.25 -2.73
C GLU A 266 13.53 5.58 -2.57
N ASP A 267 12.99 6.15 -3.65
CA ASP A 267 12.35 7.46 -3.57
C ASP A 267 11.09 7.46 -2.71
N SER A 268 10.49 6.29 -2.48
CA SER A 268 9.32 6.13 -1.63
C SER A 268 9.63 6.45 -0.16
N SER A 269 10.91 6.42 0.24
CA SER A 269 11.35 6.69 1.61
C SER A 269 12.18 7.96 1.78
N TYR A 270 12.63 8.58 0.67
CA TYR A 270 13.53 9.73 0.67
C TYR A 270 12.99 10.96 -0.07
N GLY A 271 11.87 10.83 -0.76
CA GLY A 271 11.29 11.89 -1.60
C GLY A 271 10.11 12.58 -0.93
N ASP A 272 9.90 13.85 -1.28
CA ASP A 272 8.84 14.69 -0.74
C ASP A 272 7.45 14.11 -1.09
N PHE A 273 6.66 13.79 -0.05
CA PHE A 273 5.35 13.16 -0.19
C PHE A 273 4.32 14.19 -0.69
N PHE A 274 4.10 14.24 -2.01
CA PHE A 274 3.30 15.28 -2.67
C PHE A 274 3.77 16.72 -2.37
N GLY A 275 5.09 16.91 -2.29
CA GLY A 275 5.72 18.20 -1.99
C GLY A 275 5.77 18.57 -0.50
N LEU A 276 5.32 17.69 0.39
CA LEU A 276 5.46 17.90 1.84
C LEU A 276 6.91 17.70 2.26
N ASP A 277 7.43 18.63 3.07
CA ASP A 277 8.82 18.63 3.52
C ASP A 277 9.14 17.33 4.29
N ASP A 278 9.92 16.45 3.65
CA ASP A 278 10.18 15.09 4.13
C ASP A 278 11.34 15.03 5.13
N LEU A 279 11.07 14.56 6.33
CA LEU A 279 12.00 14.56 7.45
C LEU A 279 13.07 13.48 7.27
N PHE A 280 14.31 13.85 7.59
CA PHE A 280 15.47 12.96 7.49
C PHE A 280 15.49 11.97 8.66
N THR A 281 14.71 10.91 8.57
CA THR A 281 14.38 10.00 9.68
C THR A 281 15.54 9.11 10.14
N GLU A 282 16.59 8.97 9.33
CA GLU A 282 17.88 8.38 9.72
C GLU A 282 18.67 9.27 10.69
N HIS A 283 18.36 10.58 10.74
CA HIS A 283 19.11 11.53 11.55
C HIS A 283 18.64 11.46 13.03
N PRO A 284 19.53 11.20 14.01
CA PRO A 284 19.15 10.93 15.41
C PRO A 284 18.44 12.11 16.11
N LYS A 285 18.67 13.34 15.66
CA LYS A 285 17.93 14.53 16.14
C LYS A 285 16.45 14.52 15.73
N VAL A 286 16.11 13.94 14.57
CA VAL A 286 14.73 13.79 14.10
C VAL A 286 14.02 12.72 14.91
N VAL A 287 14.66 11.55 15.09
CA VAL A 287 14.15 10.45 15.94
C VAL A 287 13.82 10.96 17.35
N ALA A 288 14.81 11.53 18.05
CA ALA A 288 14.62 12.05 19.40
C ALA A 288 13.60 13.21 19.46
N GLY A 289 13.57 14.07 18.44
CA GLY A 289 12.63 15.18 18.35
C GLY A 289 11.19 14.70 18.23
N MET A 290 10.93 13.68 17.43
CA MET A 290 9.60 13.08 17.27
C MET A 290 9.15 12.30 18.50
N GLU A 291 10.05 11.54 19.13
CA GLU A 291 9.75 10.93 20.42
C GLU A 291 9.32 11.98 21.46
N ASP A 292 10.07 13.07 21.61
CA ASP A 292 9.79 14.13 22.58
C ASP A 292 8.42 14.79 22.33
N VAL A 293 8.07 15.01 21.06
CA VAL A 293 6.74 15.51 20.66
C VAL A 293 5.65 14.59 21.16
N TYR A 294 5.72 13.29 20.84
CA TYR A 294 4.61 12.38 21.11
C TYR A 294 4.54 11.91 22.59
N LYS A 295 5.68 11.82 23.28
CA LYS A 295 5.72 11.66 24.74
C LYS A 295 5.05 12.81 25.48
N SER A 296 5.14 14.03 24.95
CA SER A 296 4.48 15.20 25.55
C SER A 296 2.95 15.09 25.48
N TRP A 297 2.40 14.58 24.38
CA TRP A 297 0.96 14.34 24.26
C TRP A 297 0.46 13.25 25.21
N ILE A 298 1.22 12.17 25.36
CA ILE A 298 0.90 11.10 26.32
C ILE A 298 0.87 11.64 27.75
N GLY A 299 1.96 12.30 28.19
CA GLY A 299 2.09 12.78 29.57
C GLY A 299 1.20 13.98 29.91
N GLY A 300 0.91 14.84 28.93
CA GLY A 300 0.16 16.09 29.13
C GLY A 300 -1.36 15.95 29.01
N PHE A 301 -1.84 15.11 28.09
CA PHE A 301 -3.25 15.05 27.71
C PHE A 301 -3.90 13.71 28.04
N GLY A 302 -3.11 12.65 28.19
CA GLY A 302 -3.61 11.33 28.55
C GLY A 302 -4.30 10.60 27.40
N VAL A 303 -3.85 10.81 26.16
CA VAL A 303 -4.23 9.98 25.00
C VAL A 303 -4.02 8.50 25.26
N ASP A 304 -4.79 7.65 24.58
CA ASP A 304 -4.80 6.19 24.79
C ASP A 304 -4.05 5.42 23.70
N GLY A 305 -3.70 6.08 22.60
CA GLY A 305 -2.93 5.48 21.52
C GLY A 305 -2.71 6.42 20.35
N PHE A 306 -1.97 5.92 19.36
CA PHE A 306 -1.68 6.65 18.13
C PHE A 306 -2.00 5.82 16.89
N ARG A 307 -2.60 6.46 15.89
CA ARG A 307 -2.51 5.99 14.50
C ARG A 307 -1.34 6.72 13.85
N ILE A 308 -0.49 6.02 13.13
CA ILE A 308 0.73 6.59 12.55
C ILE A 308 0.54 6.74 11.04
N ASP A 309 0.62 7.97 10.58
CA ASP A 309 0.55 8.34 9.19
C ASP A 309 1.75 7.84 8.37
N THR A 310 1.50 7.51 7.10
CA THR A 310 2.53 7.27 6.07
C THR A 310 3.66 6.31 6.48
N MET A 311 3.37 5.31 7.33
CA MET A 311 4.39 4.43 7.93
C MET A 311 5.26 3.69 6.89
N LYS A 312 4.72 3.43 5.70
CA LYS A 312 5.43 2.82 4.56
C LYS A 312 6.62 3.65 4.06
N HIS A 313 6.64 4.95 4.33
CA HIS A 313 7.57 5.92 3.75
C HIS A 313 8.70 6.33 4.70
N VAL A 314 8.79 5.71 5.87
CA VAL A 314 9.83 5.98 6.87
C VAL A 314 10.73 4.75 7.03
N ASN A 315 12.03 4.95 7.23
CA ASN A 315 13.02 3.88 7.33
C ASN A 315 12.76 2.92 8.53
N ASN A 316 13.21 1.67 8.41
CA ASN A 316 12.93 0.63 9.40
C ASN A 316 13.53 0.93 10.79
N GLU A 317 14.74 1.49 10.82
CA GLU A 317 15.48 1.78 12.07
C GLU A 317 14.77 2.82 12.92
N PHE A 318 14.05 3.77 12.29
CA PHE A 318 13.21 4.73 13.02
C PHE A 318 12.16 3.99 13.85
N TRP A 319 11.47 3.01 13.27
CA TRP A 319 10.41 2.25 13.95
C TRP A 319 10.94 1.38 15.09
N GLN A 320 12.11 0.76 14.88
CA GLN A 320 12.80 -0.06 15.89
C GLN A 320 13.25 0.76 17.12
N GLU A 321 13.39 2.08 17.01
CA GLU A 321 13.68 2.96 18.15
C GLU A 321 12.39 3.63 18.69
N PHE A 322 11.65 4.31 17.82
CA PHE A 322 10.48 5.12 18.17
C PHE A 322 9.36 4.29 18.84
N GLY A 323 9.00 3.15 18.25
CA GLY A 323 7.89 2.32 18.72
C GLY A 323 8.11 1.82 20.16
N PRO A 324 9.17 1.04 20.42
CA PRO A 324 9.47 0.52 21.75
C PRO A 324 9.62 1.62 22.81
N ASP A 325 10.25 2.74 22.47
CA ASP A 325 10.50 3.81 23.44
C ASP A 325 9.22 4.58 23.81
N VAL A 326 8.37 4.92 22.84
CA VAL A 326 7.07 5.56 23.10
C VAL A 326 6.16 4.65 23.94
N LEU A 327 6.12 3.34 23.65
CA LEU A 327 5.35 2.37 24.45
C LEU A 327 5.88 2.22 25.86
N SER A 328 7.20 2.16 26.03
CA SER A 328 7.86 2.13 27.33
C SER A 328 7.51 3.38 28.14
N TYR A 329 7.53 4.56 27.52
CA TYR A 329 7.12 5.81 28.16
C TYR A 329 5.63 5.80 28.55
N ALA A 330 4.74 5.38 27.65
CA ALA A 330 3.30 5.30 27.94
C ALA A 330 3.01 4.40 29.13
N LYS A 331 3.66 3.23 29.19
CA LYS A 331 3.60 2.32 30.34
C LYS A 331 4.10 2.98 31.62
N ALA A 332 5.20 3.73 31.55
CA ALA A 332 5.72 4.49 32.70
C ALA A 332 4.75 5.60 33.17
N GLN A 333 3.88 6.11 32.29
CA GLN A 333 2.78 7.01 32.63
C GLN A 333 1.52 6.29 33.13
N GLY A 334 1.54 4.97 33.28
CA GLY A 334 0.41 4.16 33.74
C GLY A 334 -0.63 3.83 32.66
N LYS A 335 -0.25 3.93 31.38
CA LYS A 335 -1.07 3.51 30.23
C LYS A 335 -0.62 2.11 29.77
N ASP A 336 -1.00 1.07 30.51
CA ASP A 336 -0.64 -0.32 30.20
C ASP A 336 -1.27 -0.85 28.89
N GLU A 337 -2.35 -0.22 28.43
CA GLU A 337 -3.07 -0.56 27.19
C GLU A 337 -2.82 0.45 26.06
N PHE A 338 -1.73 1.24 26.15
CA PHE A 338 -1.40 2.17 25.06
C PHE A 338 -1.15 1.39 23.77
N PHE A 339 -1.78 1.81 22.69
CA PHE A 339 -1.75 1.08 21.43
C PHE A 339 -1.39 1.99 20.25
N MET A 340 -0.45 1.53 19.43
CA MET A 340 -0.04 2.22 18.21
C MET A 340 -0.23 1.34 16.99
N PHE A 341 -0.80 1.90 15.93
CA PHE A 341 -0.94 1.22 14.65
C PHE A 341 -0.64 2.15 13.48
N GLY A 342 0.10 1.67 12.47
CA GLY A 342 0.47 2.49 11.32
C GLY A 342 -0.39 2.26 10.08
N GLU A 343 -0.40 3.24 9.19
CA GLU A 343 -0.87 3.08 7.82
C GLU A 343 0.25 2.58 6.90
N VAL A 344 0.08 1.36 6.41
CA VAL A 344 0.89 0.81 5.32
C VAL A 344 -0.10 0.44 4.21
N PHE A 345 -0.29 1.35 3.26
CA PHE A 345 -1.17 1.12 2.11
C PHE A 345 -0.54 0.07 1.19
N ASP A 346 -0.80 -1.20 1.51
CA ASP A 346 -0.38 -2.39 0.78
C ASP A 346 -1.27 -3.58 1.16
N THR A 347 -1.58 -4.44 0.21
CA THR A 347 -2.41 -5.65 0.45
C THR A 347 -1.58 -6.92 0.61
N THR A 348 -0.24 -6.82 0.55
CA THR A 348 0.68 -7.96 0.62
C THR A 348 1.06 -8.26 2.07
N LYS A 349 0.57 -9.38 2.62
CA LYS A 349 0.81 -9.75 4.03
C LYS A 349 2.28 -9.93 4.41
N SER A 350 3.09 -10.49 3.50
CA SER A 350 4.53 -10.65 3.74
C SER A 350 5.23 -9.30 3.93
N PHE A 351 4.83 -8.29 3.16
CA PHE A 351 5.32 -6.92 3.30
C PHE A 351 4.74 -6.22 4.54
N THR A 352 3.42 -6.15 4.71
CA THR A 352 2.80 -5.41 5.82
C THR A 352 3.14 -5.99 7.19
N SER A 353 3.35 -7.31 7.30
CA SER A 353 3.73 -7.95 8.56
C SER A 353 5.14 -7.63 9.01
N GLN A 354 6.04 -7.12 8.14
CA GLN A 354 7.39 -6.75 8.57
C GLN A 354 7.37 -5.61 9.59
N PHE A 355 6.34 -4.74 9.53
CA PHE A 355 6.20 -3.63 10.45
C PHE A 355 5.88 -4.10 11.87
N THR A 356 5.08 -5.17 12.00
CA THR A 356 4.71 -5.70 13.32
C THR A 356 5.71 -6.69 13.89
N THR A 357 6.52 -7.30 13.02
CA THR A 357 7.52 -8.30 13.40
C THR A 357 8.90 -7.64 13.46
N ARG A 358 9.59 -7.50 12.33
CA ARG A 358 10.93 -6.91 12.19
C ARG A 358 11.08 -5.50 12.76
N ASN A 359 10.05 -4.65 12.63
CA ASN A 359 10.12 -3.24 13.02
C ASN A 359 9.52 -2.97 14.41
N GLU A 360 9.11 -4.02 15.14
CA GLU A 360 8.68 -3.94 16.54
C GLU A 360 7.45 -3.02 16.82
N MET A 361 6.62 -2.76 15.80
CA MET A 361 5.38 -1.99 15.97
C MET A 361 4.22 -2.89 16.40
N GLN A 362 3.26 -2.37 17.18
CA GLN A 362 2.15 -3.22 17.63
C GLN A 362 1.20 -3.62 16.50
N ALA A 363 0.91 -2.76 15.53
CA ALA A 363 -0.03 -3.08 14.46
C ALA A 363 0.13 -2.20 13.22
N VAL A 364 -0.52 -2.63 12.15
CA VAL A 364 -0.83 -1.81 10.96
C VAL A 364 -2.31 -1.93 10.62
N LEU A 365 -2.87 -0.95 9.93
CA LEU A 365 -4.21 -1.06 9.34
C LEU A 365 -4.29 -2.28 8.41
N ASP A 366 -5.33 -3.10 8.54
CA ASP A 366 -5.46 -4.35 7.78
C ASP A 366 -6.04 -4.09 6.37
N PHE A 367 -5.27 -3.41 5.51
CA PHE A 367 -5.58 -3.24 4.08
C PHE A 367 -5.81 -4.59 3.36
N PRO A 368 -5.05 -5.67 3.66
CA PRO A 368 -5.38 -7.00 3.16
C PRO A 368 -6.81 -7.45 3.51
N PHE A 369 -7.29 -7.17 4.73
CA PHE A 369 -8.69 -7.44 5.10
C PHE A 369 -9.67 -6.56 4.34
N GLN A 370 -9.38 -5.27 4.15
CA GLN A 370 -10.26 -4.35 3.44
C GLN A 370 -10.55 -4.85 2.01
N ASP A 371 -9.50 -5.26 1.27
CA ASP A 371 -9.65 -5.82 -0.07
C ASP A 371 -10.44 -7.13 -0.06
N ALA A 372 -10.11 -8.04 0.87
CA ALA A 372 -10.83 -9.31 1.03
C ALA A 372 -12.32 -9.10 1.37
N ALA A 373 -12.65 -8.13 2.22
CA ALA A 373 -14.01 -7.80 2.62
C ALA A 373 -14.81 -7.20 1.46
N ARG A 374 -14.23 -6.26 0.69
CA ARG A 374 -14.87 -5.73 -0.53
C ARG A 374 -15.12 -6.84 -1.54
N ASN A 375 -14.11 -7.67 -1.82
CA ASN A 375 -14.22 -8.77 -2.77
C ASN A 375 -15.31 -9.78 -2.35
N PHE A 376 -15.45 -10.05 -1.05
CA PHE A 376 -16.49 -10.93 -0.53
C PHE A 376 -17.89 -10.30 -0.57
N ALA A 377 -18.10 -9.16 0.10
CA ALA A 377 -19.42 -8.60 0.37
C ALA A 377 -19.96 -7.73 -0.77
N SER A 378 -19.10 -6.93 -1.41
CA SER A 378 -19.48 -6.06 -2.52
C SER A 378 -19.53 -6.83 -3.84
N LYS A 379 -18.44 -7.52 -4.20
CA LYS A 379 -18.30 -8.18 -5.53
C LYS A 379 -18.83 -9.62 -5.57
N GLY A 380 -19.15 -10.22 -4.42
CA GLY A 380 -19.68 -11.59 -4.36
C GLY A 380 -18.69 -12.65 -4.88
N GLN A 381 -17.38 -12.50 -4.63
CA GLN A 381 -16.37 -13.42 -5.14
C GLN A 381 -16.39 -14.83 -4.48
N ASP A 382 -15.59 -15.75 -5.04
CA ASP A 382 -15.40 -17.11 -4.51
C ASP A 382 -14.95 -17.09 -3.04
N THR A 383 -15.68 -17.79 -2.18
CA THR A 383 -15.41 -17.78 -0.74
C THR A 383 -14.09 -18.43 -0.33
N ARG A 384 -13.44 -19.21 -1.21
CA ARG A 384 -12.08 -19.73 -1.00
C ARG A 384 -11.01 -18.63 -0.99
N ALA A 385 -11.32 -17.46 -1.52
CA ALA A 385 -10.46 -16.28 -1.35
C ALA A 385 -10.34 -15.90 0.14
N LEU A 386 -11.44 -15.96 0.91
CA LEU A 386 -11.39 -15.76 2.37
C LEU A 386 -10.64 -16.88 3.08
N GLU A 387 -10.80 -18.14 2.66
CA GLU A 387 -10.01 -19.26 3.20
C GLU A 387 -8.51 -18.99 3.03
N SER A 388 -8.09 -18.62 1.82
CA SER A 388 -6.69 -18.32 1.50
C SER A 388 -6.19 -17.09 2.25
N PHE A 389 -7.03 -16.06 2.37
CA PHE A 389 -6.74 -14.86 3.14
C PHE A 389 -6.48 -15.19 4.61
N PHE A 390 -7.44 -15.80 5.33
CA PHE A 390 -7.28 -16.09 6.76
C PHE A 390 -6.19 -17.14 7.03
N ALA A 391 -5.88 -18.04 6.08
CA ALA A 391 -4.75 -18.96 6.19
C ALA A 391 -3.36 -18.27 6.09
N GLY A 392 -3.33 -17.01 5.65
CA GLY A 392 -2.12 -16.17 5.62
C GLY A 392 -1.97 -15.27 6.84
N ASP A 393 -2.84 -15.37 7.85
CA ASP A 393 -2.75 -14.51 9.04
C ASP A 393 -1.45 -14.75 9.85
N ASP A 394 -0.86 -15.94 9.76
CA ASP A 394 0.35 -16.31 10.49
C ASP A 394 1.60 -15.51 10.10
N TRP A 395 1.56 -14.75 9.00
CA TRP A 395 2.60 -13.78 8.65
C TRP A 395 2.83 -12.72 9.74
N TYR A 396 1.77 -12.39 10.49
CA TYR A 396 1.80 -11.45 11.61
C TYR A 396 2.05 -12.13 12.96
N THR A 397 2.29 -13.44 13.00
CA THR A 397 2.48 -14.19 14.26
C THR A 397 3.96 -14.36 14.56
N ASP A 398 4.43 -13.72 15.63
CA ASP A 398 5.74 -13.98 16.24
C ASP A 398 5.66 -13.96 17.78
N ALA A 399 6.77 -13.68 18.46
CA ALA A 399 6.86 -13.77 19.91
C ALA A 399 6.04 -12.69 20.64
N ASP A 400 5.82 -11.53 20.01
CA ASP A 400 5.20 -10.35 20.61
C ASP A 400 4.20 -9.60 19.70
N SER A 401 3.93 -10.13 18.50
CA SER A 401 2.88 -9.68 17.60
C SER A 401 1.94 -10.80 17.15
N ASN A 402 0.71 -10.42 16.83
CA ASN A 402 -0.30 -11.33 16.27
C ASN A 402 -1.36 -10.57 15.45
N VAL A 403 -1.92 -11.21 14.42
CA VAL A 403 -2.99 -10.64 13.57
C VAL A 403 -4.21 -10.14 14.36
N TYR A 404 -4.50 -10.73 15.53
CA TYR A 404 -5.71 -10.42 16.30
C TYR A 404 -5.79 -8.95 16.75
N GLN A 405 -4.68 -8.22 16.80
CA GLN A 405 -4.64 -6.81 17.20
C GLN A 405 -4.80 -5.81 16.04
N LEU A 406 -4.76 -6.27 14.78
CA LEU A 406 -4.85 -5.39 13.62
C LEU A 406 -6.23 -4.70 13.54
N PRO A 407 -6.29 -3.38 13.29
CA PRO A 407 -7.55 -2.72 13.01
C PRO A 407 -8.07 -3.07 11.62
N THR A 408 -9.26 -3.67 11.57
CA THR A 408 -9.97 -4.03 10.34
C THR A 408 -10.93 -2.92 9.94
N PHE A 409 -11.03 -2.63 8.65
CA PHE A 409 -11.86 -1.53 8.14
C PHE A 409 -12.43 -1.88 6.76
N LEU A 410 -13.45 -1.13 6.33
CA LEU A 410 -14.13 -1.36 5.04
C LEU A 410 -13.88 -0.23 4.03
N GLY A 411 -13.50 0.94 4.52
CA GLY A 411 -13.14 2.14 3.78
C GLY A 411 -12.51 3.18 4.71
N ASN A 412 -11.90 4.21 4.13
CA ASN A 412 -11.23 5.27 4.89
C ASN A 412 -11.21 6.59 4.08
N HIS A 413 -10.41 7.54 4.55
CA HIS A 413 -10.30 8.89 4.00
C HIS A 413 -9.47 9.04 2.72
N ASP A 414 -8.84 7.97 2.22
CA ASP A 414 -7.96 8.01 1.03
C ASP A 414 -8.44 7.08 -0.09
N MET A 415 -9.05 5.95 0.26
CA MET A 415 -9.58 5.00 -0.72
C MET A 415 -11.03 5.29 -1.09
N GLY A 416 -11.80 5.87 -0.17
CA GLY A 416 -13.25 5.91 -0.24
C GLY A 416 -13.93 4.96 0.75
N ARG A 417 -15.26 4.95 0.67
CA ARG A 417 -16.15 4.33 1.66
C ARG A 417 -16.68 3.00 1.16
N ILE A 418 -17.15 2.16 2.08
CA ILE A 418 -17.82 0.92 1.70
C ILE A 418 -19.04 1.17 0.81
N GLY A 419 -19.79 2.25 1.07
CA GLY A 419 -20.89 2.68 0.22
C GLY A 419 -20.44 3.04 -1.21
N SER A 420 -19.30 3.72 -1.37
CA SER A 420 -18.72 4.03 -2.69
C SER A 420 -18.42 2.74 -3.45
N PHE A 421 -17.74 1.81 -2.80
CA PHE A 421 -17.32 0.54 -3.42
C PHE A 421 -18.51 -0.31 -3.82
N ILE A 422 -19.53 -0.41 -2.96
CA ILE A 422 -20.75 -1.17 -3.27
C ILE A 422 -21.51 -0.54 -4.44
N ALA A 423 -21.66 0.79 -4.46
CA ALA A 423 -22.33 1.47 -5.55
C ALA A 423 -21.58 1.29 -6.88
N ALA A 424 -20.24 1.35 -6.86
CA ALA A 424 -19.39 1.18 -8.03
C ALA A 424 -19.38 -0.27 -8.55
N ASP A 425 -19.27 -1.25 -7.66
CA ASP A 425 -19.24 -2.67 -8.02
C ASP A 425 -20.64 -3.20 -8.43
N ASN A 426 -21.72 -2.52 -7.99
CA ASN A 426 -23.11 -2.95 -8.21
C ASN A 426 -24.01 -1.82 -8.77
N PRO A 427 -23.69 -1.23 -9.94
CA PRO A 427 -24.40 -0.05 -10.45
C PRO A 427 -25.86 -0.31 -10.83
N GLY A 428 -26.23 -1.57 -11.08
CA GLY A 428 -27.60 -1.99 -11.42
C GLY A 428 -28.45 -2.44 -10.22
N SER A 429 -27.86 -2.54 -9.03
CA SER A 429 -28.56 -3.06 -7.85
C SER A 429 -29.47 -2.01 -7.21
N THR A 430 -30.55 -2.48 -6.59
CA THR A 430 -31.45 -1.60 -5.83
C THR A 430 -30.78 -1.06 -4.58
N ASP A 431 -31.22 0.09 -4.08
CA ASP A 431 -30.74 0.64 -2.81
C ASP A 431 -30.82 -0.38 -1.65
N THR A 432 -31.94 -1.10 -1.56
CA THR A 432 -32.12 -2.16 -0.54
C THR A 432 -31.05 -3.24 -0.63
N GLU A 433 -30.65 -3.65 -1.84
CA GLU A 433 -29.60 -4.65 -2.00
C GLU A 433 -28.23 -4.09 -1.60
N LYS A 434 -27.94 -2.84 -1.96
CA LYS A 434 -26.68 -2.17 -1.58
C LYS A 434 -26.55 -2.06 -0.06
N VAL A 435 -27.63 -1.67 0.63
CA VAL A 435 -27.70 -1.67 2.10
C VAL A 435 -27.43 -3.07 2.66
N VAL A 436 -27.99 -4.13 2.08
CA VAL A 436 -27.76 -5.50 2.57
C VAL A 436 -26.30 -5.95 2.35
N ARG A 437 -25.66 -5.56 1.24
CA ARG A 437 -24.22 -5.83 1.01
C ARG A 437 -23.33 -5.08 2.01
N ASP A 438 -23.69 -3.86 2.36
CA ASP A 438 -23.00 -3.07 3.39
C ASP A 438 -23.12 -3.74 4.77
N GLN A 439 -24.34 -4.18 5.12
CA GLN A 439 -24.56 -4.94 6.35
C GLN A 439 -23.74 -6.24 6.38
N LEU A 440 -23.64 -6.96 5.25
CA LEU A 440 -22.81 -8.16 5.14
C LEU A 440 -21.31 -7.86 5.33
N ALA A 441 -20.83 -6.73 4.81
CA ALA A 441 -19.45 -6.30 5.01
C ALA A 441 -19.15 -6.04 6.49
N HIS A 442 -20.07 -5.35 7.18
CA HIS A 442 -19.99 -5.14 8.63
C HIS A 442 -20.12 -6.46 9.42
N GLU A 443 -20.99 -7.38 9.02
CA GLU A 443 -21.09 -8.71 9.64
C GLU A 443 -19.75 -9.48 9.55
N LEU A 444 -19.08 -9.44 8.39
CA LEU A 444 -17.76 -10.04 8.23
C LEU A 444 -16.73 -9.40 9.17
N MET A 445 -16.68 -8.07 9.21
CA MET A 445 -15.73 -7.32 10.05
C MET A 445 -15.95 -7.58 11.55
N TYR A 446 -17.20 -7.55 12.03
CA TYR A 446 -17.49 -7.74 13.46
C TYR A 446 -17.34 -9.20 13.93
N PHE A 447 -17.60 -10.19 13.07
CA PHE A 447 -17.53 -11.60 13.49
C PHE A 447 -16.18 -12.26 13.23
N SER A 448 -15.34 -11.69 12.37
CA SER A 448 -13.96 -12.16 12.16
C SER A 448 -12.99 -11.57 13.20
N ARG A 449 -11.68 -11.84 13.03
CA ARG A 449 -10.64 -11.38 13.96
C ARG A 449 -10.21 -9.94 13.68
N GLY A 450 -9.67 -9.26 14.69
CA GLY A 450 -9.18 -7.89 14.58
C GLY A 450 -10.11 -6.87 15.26
N ASN A 451 -9.79 -5.59 15.08
CA ASN A 451 -10.47 -4.47 15.70
C ASN A 451 -11.25 -3.64 14.68
N PRO A 452 -12.59 -3.71 14.63
CA PRO A 452 -13.41 -2.97 13.68
C PRO A 452 -13.18 -1.47 13.80
N VAL A 453 -12.95 -0.84 12.66
CA VAL A 453 -12.89 0.62 12.49
C VAL A 453 -14.05 1.03 11.58
N ILE A 454 -14.95 1.85 12.13
CA ILE A 454 -16.04 2.47 11.39
C ILE A 454 -15.58 3.85 10.95
N TYR A 455 -15.57 4.11 9.64
CA TYR A 455 -15.28 5.44 9.13
C TYR A 455 -16.57 6.30 9.19
N TYR A 456 -16.46 7.50 9.75
CA TYR A 456 -17.63 8.35 10.04
C TYR A 456 -18.51 8.52 8.79
N GLY A 457 -19.80 8.20 8.88
CA GLY A 457 -20.76 8.31 7.78
C GLY A 457 -21.10 6.98 7.11
N ASP A 458 -20.30 5.93 7.30
CA ASP A 458 -20.66 4.57 6.86
C ASP A 458 -21.98 4.14 7.52
N GLU A 459 -22.19 4.49 8.79
CA GLU A 459 -23.40 4.20 9.54
C GLU A 459 -24.65 4.97 9.05
N GLN A 460 -24.44 5.97 8.19
CA GLN A 460 -25.47 6.81 7.55
C GLN A 460 -25.56 6.58 6.03
N GLY A 461 -24.88 5.55 5.50
CA GLY A 461 -24.98 5.16 4.10
C GLY A 461 -24.19 6.05 3.13
N PHE A 462 -23.16 6.75 3.61
CA PHE A 462 -22.38 7.65 2.78
C PHE A 462 -21.70 6.87 1.65
N THR A 463 -21.88 7.34 0.41
CA THR A 463 -21.22 6.77 -0.76
C THR A 463 -20.05 7.65 -1.18
N GLY A 464 -20.28 8.75 -1.87
CA GLY A 464 -19.23 9.59 -2.43
C GLY A 464 -18.45 8.91 -3.57
N PRO A 465 -17.79 9.68 -4.45
CA PRO A 465 -16.94 9.11 -5.51
C PRO A 465 -15.70 8.34 -5.00
N GLY A 466 -15.32 8.52 -3.72
CA GLY A 466 -14.14 7.90 -3.12
C GLY A 466 -12.83 8.64 -3.42
N GLY A 467 -11.69 8.05 -3.04
CA GLY A 467 -10.40 8.72 -3.14
C GLY A 467 -10.13 9.70 -1.97
N ASP A 468 -9.43 10.81 -2.26
CA ASP A 468 -9.03 11.87 -1.31
C ASP A 468 -10.23 12.72 -0.83
N GLN A 469 -10.41 13.95 -1.34
CA GLN A 469 -11.42 14.89 -0.83
C GLN A 469 -12.86 14.39 -1.03
N ASP A 470 -13.07 13.50 -1.99
CA ASP A 470 -14.36 12.91 -2.33
C ASP A 470 -14.75 11.73 -1.43
N ALA A 471 -13.92 11.39 -0.44
CA ALA A 471 -14.27 10.48 0.66
C ALA A 471 -14.56 11.22 1.98
N ARG A 472 -14.56 12.56 2.00
CA ARG A 472 -14.52 13.39 3.22
C ARG A 472 -15.76 14.27 3.39
N GLN A 473 -16.93 13.79 2.96
CA GLN A 473 -18.23 14.47 3.10
C GLN A 473 -18.50 14.90 4.55
N THR A 474 -19.20 16.02 4.75
CA THR A 474 -19.62 16.44 6.08
C THR A 474 -20.78 15.59 6.60
N LEU A 475 -20.74 15.23 7.89
CA LEU A 475 -21.84 14.59 8.61
C LEU A 475 -22.94 15.59 9.00
N PHE A 476 -22.58 16.87 9.16
CA PHE A 476 -23.53 17.99 9.25
C PHE A 476 -23.91 18.51 7.87
N ALA A 477 -24.92 19.38 7.79
CA ALA A 477 -25.40 19.96 6.54
C ALA A 477 -24.27 20.60 5.70
N SER A 478 -23.99 20.02 4.54
CA SER A 478 -22.98 20.45 3.57
C SER A 478 -23.40 21.69 2.78
N GLN A 479 -22.43 22.48 2.37
CA GLN A 479 -22.59 23.52 1.35
C GLN A 479 -21.74 23.24 0.10
N VAL A 480 -20.99 22.14 0.08
CA VAL A 480 -20.16 21.70 -1.04
C VAL A 480 -21.05 21.12 -2.13
N PRO A 481 -21.14 21.72 -3.33
CA PRO A 481 -22.03 21.26 -4.41
C PRO A 481 -21.85 19.79 -4.75
N GLU A 482 -20.61 19.32 -4.83
CA GLU A 482 -20.27 17.94 -5.17
C GLU A 482 -20.85 16.94 -4.15
N TYR A 483 -20.79 17.27 -2.86
CA TYR A 483 -21.35 16.41 -1.81
C TYR A 483 -22.89 16.42 -1.81
N LEU A 484 -23.53 17.49 -2.27
CA LEU A 484 -24.99 17.58 -2.31
C LEU A 484 -25.62 16.66 -3.37
N ASP A 485 -24.82 16.24 -4.35
CA ASP A 485 -25.21 15.34 -5.43
C ASP A 485 -25.02 13.85 -5.07
N ASP A 486 -24.35 13.55 -3.94
CA ASP A 486 -24.10 12.19 -3.47
C ASP A 486 -25.37 11.51 -2.92
N ASP A 487 -25.50 10.21 -3.23
CA ASP A 487 -26.58 9.36 -2.73
C ASP A 487 -26.23 8.75 -1.37
N LEU A 488 -27.25 8.62 -0.50
CA LEU A 488 -27.11 8.01 0.83
C LEU A 488 -27.88 6.69 0.88
N LEU A 489 -27.16 5.58 1.04
CA LEU A 489 -27.76 4.26 1.01
C LEU A 489 -28.74 4.05 2.17
N GLY A 490 -29.96 3.60 1.87
CA GLY A 490 -30.96 3.26 2.88
C GLY A 490 -31.77 4.42 3.44
N THR A 491 -31.69 5.61 2.83
CA THR A 491 -32.44 6.81 3.23
C THR A 491 -32.73 7.74 2.05
N ASP A 492 -33.79 8.55 2.15
CA ASP A 492 -34.06 9.66 1.22
C ASP A 492 -33.44 10.99 1.70
N ALA A 493 -32.66 10.95 2.79
CA ALA A 493 -31.92 12.11 3.27
C ALA A 493 -30.80 12.48 2.29
N THR A 494 -30.34 13.72 2.34
CA THR A 494 -29.21 14.19 1.54
C THR A 494 -28.19 14.88 2.43
N HIS A 495 -27.01 15.16 1.88
CA HIS A 495 -26.00 15.98 2.56
C HIS A 495 -26.46 17.43 2.83
N ALA A 496 -27.64 17.87 2.37
CA ALA A 496 -28.18 19.21 2.68
C ALA A 496 -28.68 19.34 4.14
N THR A 497 -28.71 18.25 4.90
CA THR A 497 -29.11 18.23 6.32
C THR A 497 -28.13 17.41 7.14
N ASP A 498 -28.17 17.60 8.46
CA ASP A 498 -27.40 16.80 9.41
C ASP A 498 -27.77 15.30 9.35
N ASN A 499 -26.76 14.44 9.23
CA ASN A 499 -26.86 12.98 9.16
C ASN A 499 -26.41 12.35 10.48
N PHE A 500 -27.18 12.59 11.56
CA PHE A 500 -26.97 11.97 12.87
C PHE A 500 -28.20 11.16 13.28
N ASN A 501 -28.63 10.19 12.46
CA ASN A 501 -29.85 9.42 12.68
C ASN A 501 -29.56 8.04 13.27
N PRO A 502 -29.80 7.79 14.58
CA PRO A 502 -29.64 6.45 15.17
C PRO A 502 -30.65 5.42 14.66
N GLY A 503 -31.72 5.88 13.99
CA GLY A 503 -32.71 5.03 13.34
C GLY A 503 -32.34 4.60 11.93
N HIS A 504 -31.19 5.04 11.40
CA HIS A 504 -30.68 4.61 10.10
C HIS A 504 -30.45 3.08 10.11
N PRO A 505 -30.81 2.33 9.05
CA PRO A 505 -30.66 0.87 9.05
C PRO A 505 -29.22 0.39 9.27
N LEU A 506 -28.22 1.13 8.76
CA LEU A 506 -26.80 0.79 8.96
C LEU A 506 -26.34 1.10 10.38
N TYR A 507 -26.67 2.27 10.94
CA TYR A 507 -26.43 2.58 12.37
C TYR A 507 -27.01 1.50 13.29
N ALA A 508 -28.28 1.13 13.07
CA ALA A 508 -28.94 0.12 13.88
C ALA A 508 -28.27 -1.26 13.75
N LYS A 509 -27.81 -1.62 12.55
CA LYS A 509 -27.06 -2.86 12.32
C LYS A 509 -25.71 -2.85 13.06
N ILE A 510 -24.91 -1.80 12.89
CA ILE A 510 -23.59 -1.68 13.51
C ILE A 510 -23.72 -1.71 15.03
N SER A 511 -24.68 -0.97 15.60
CA SER A 511 -24.98 -0.98 17.04
C SER A 511 -25.41 -2.37 17.54
N GLN A 512 -26.22 -3.10 16.76
CA GLN A 512 -26.59 -4.49 17.07
C GLN A 512 -25.36 -5.41 17.08
N LEU A 513 -24.46 -5.29 16.09
CA LEU A 513 -23.25 -6.11 15.99
C LEU A 513 -22.31 -5.83 17.17
N ALA A 514 -22.07 -4.56 17.49
CA ALA A 514 -21.26 -4.15 18.64
C ALA A 514 -21.84 -4.66 19.98
N ALA A 515 -23.15 -4.60 20.17
CA ALA A 515 -23.80 -5.15 21.36
C ALA A 515 -23.64 -6.67 21.45
N LEU A 516 -23.83 -7.38 20.34
CA LEU A 516 -23.74 -8.84 20.29
C LEU A 516 -22.32 -9.36 20.59
N THR A 517 -21.30 -8.72 20.03
CA THR A 517 -19.90 -9.10 20.24
C THR A 517 -19.44 -8.75 21.65
N LYS A 518 -19.93 -7.65 22.24
CA LYS A 518 -19.75 -7.33 23.66
C LYS A 518 -20.39 -8.38 24.59
N GLU A 519 -21.57 -8.88 24.24
CA GLU A 519 -22.24 -9.95 25.01
C GLU A 519 -21.58 -11.32 24.84
N ASN A 520 -20.80 -11.52 23.77
CA ASN A 520 -20.12 -12.78 23.44
C ASN A 520 -18.65 -12.50 23.07
N PRO A 521 -17.77 -12.27 24.06
CA PRO A 521 -16.38 -11.84 23.83
C PRO A 521 -15.56 -12.74 22.91
N ALA A 522 -15.88 -14.04 22.83
CA ALA A 522 -15.27 -14.95 21.86
C ALA A 522 -15.40 -14.48 20.40
N LEU A 523 -16.44 -13.70 20.06
CA LEU A 523 -16.61 -13.09 18.74
C LEU A 523 -15.71 -11.86 18.50
N ARG A 524 -15.02 -11.33 19.53
CA ARG A 524 -13.99 -10.29 19.39
C ARG A 524 -12.60 -10.92 19.43
N ASP A 525 -12.31 -11.66 20.49
CA ASP A 525 -10.94 -12.07 20.85
C ASP A 525 -10.66 -13.59 20.73
N GLY A 526 -11.70 -14.39 20.51
CA GLY A 526 -11.57 -15.85 20.41
C GLY A 526 -10.80 -16.28 19.15
N ALA A 527 -10.13 -17.43 19.23
CA ALA A 527 -9.39 -18.02 18.11
C ALA A 527 -10.28 -18.14 16.87
N HIS A 528 -9.78 -17.69 15.72
CA HIS A 528 -10.49 -17.76 14.43
C HIS A 528 -10.02 -19.00 13.66
N GLN A 529 -10.93 -19.97 13.47
CA GLN A 529 -10.58 -21.23 12.81
C GLN A 529 -11.46 -21.51 11.61
N HIS A 530 -10.86 -21.59 10.43
CA HIS A 530 -11.57 -21.95 9.21
C HIS A 530 -12.29 -23.30 9.34
N ARG A 531 -13.51 -23.40 8.80
CA ARG A 531 -14.30 -24.64 8.78
C ARG A 531 -14.80 -25.04 7.40
N TYR A 532 -15.24 -24.08 6.59
CA TYR A 532 -15.83 -24.34 5.29
C TYR A 532 -15.79 -23.12 4.37
N ALA A 533 -15.57 -23.36 3.07
CA ALA A 533 -15.74 -22.40 2.00
C ALA A 533 -16.46 -23.08 0.83
N SER A 534 -17.43 -22.39 0.22
CA SER A 534 -18.04 -22.76 -1.06
C SER A 534 -17.09 -22.48 -2.23
N GLU A 535 -17.20 -23.29 -3.28
CA GLU A 535 -16.64 -22.93 -4.59
C GLU A 535 -17.58 -21.90 -5.26
N GLY A 536 -17.07 -20.69 -5.51
CA GLY A 536 -17.86 -19.56 -6.00
C GLY A 536 -18.61 -18.79 -4.89
N PRO A 537 -19.55 -17.90 -5.26
CA PRO A 537 -20.38 -17.17 -4.29
C PRO A 537 -21.19 -18.15 -3.45
N GLY A 538 -21.14 -18.03 -2.13
CA GLY A 538 -21.78 -18.96 -1.21
C GLY A 538 -21.36 -18.76 0.24
N ILE A 539 -21.22 -19.86 0.98
CA ILE A 539 -20.94 -19.82 2.43
C ILE A 539 -19.44 -19.83 2.70
N TYR A 540 -18.97 -18.84 3.45
CA TYR A 540 -17.73 -18.93 4.25
C TYR A 540 -18.12 -19.17 5.71
N ALA A 541 -17.53 -20.19 6.35
CA ALA A 541 -17.79 -20.49 7.76
C ALA A 541 -16.51 -20.77 8.54
N PHE A 542 -16.49 -20.27 9.77
CA PHE A 542 -15.38 -20.40 10.71
C PHE A 542 -15.92 -20.55 12.14
N SER A 543 -15.07 -21.09 13.01
CA SER A 543 -15.31 -21.13 14.44
C SER A 543 -14.62 -19.96 15.13
N ARG A 544 -15.29 -19.35 16.10
CA ARG A 544 -14.70 -18.52 17.13
C ARG A 544 -14.68 -19.31 18.44
N THR A 545 -13.50 -19.55 19.00
CA THR A 545 -13.35 -20.34 20.23
C THR A 545 -12.88 -19.46 21.38
N ASP A 546 -13.69 -19.42 22.45
CA ASP A 546 -13.36 -18.69 23.67
C ASP A 546 -12.07 -19.22 24.32
N ALA A 547 -11.11 -18.36 24.63
CA ALA A 547 -9.82 -18.77 25.18
C ALA A 547 -9.96 -19.44 26.57
N GLU A 548 -10.92 -19.03 27.40
CA GLU A 548 -11.09 -19.53 28.77
C GLU A 548 -12.14 -20.64 28.89
N ASP A 549 -13.39 -20.41 28.47
CA ASP A 549 -14.48 -21.39 28.53
C ASP A 549 -14.31 -22.48 27.46
N GLN A 550 -13.47 -22.25 26.44
CA GLN A 550 -13.23 -23.20 25.35
C GLN A 550 -14.55 -23.60 24.68
N ARG A 551 -15.43 -22.61 24.52
CA ARG A 551 -16.74 -22.76 23.88
C ARG A 551 -16.65 -22.32 22.43
N GLU A 552 -17.12 -23.19 21.57
CA GLU A 552 -17.18 -22.93 20.13
C GLU A 552 -18.44 -22.14 19.76
N TYR A 553 -18.23 -21.12 18.95
CA TYR A 553 -19.23 -20.38 18.19
C TYR A 553 -18.99 -20.65 16.71
N VAL A 554 -20.02 -21.07 15.97
CA VAL A 554 -19.93 -21.25 14.51
C VAL A 554 -20.53 -20.01 13.86
N VAL A 555 -19.72 -19.28 13.10
CA VAL A 555 -20.12 -18.15 12.26
C VAL A 555 -20.17 -18.64 10.82
N ALA A 556 -21.26 -18.34 10.11
CA ALA A 556 -21.36 -18.60 8.68
C ALA A 556 -21.96 -17.39 7.97
N LEU A 557 -21.27 -16.90 6.94
CA LEU A 557 -21.66 -15.76 6.11
C LEU A 557 -21.92 -16.25 4.68
N ASN A 558 -22.94 -15.70 4.03
CA ASN A 558 -23.32 -16.06 2.66
C ASN A 558 -23.29 -14.83 1.77
N ASN A 559 -22.37 -14.78 0.80
CA ASN A 559 -22.31 -13.69 -0.18
C ASN A 559 -23.08 -13.99 -1.48
N SER A 560 -23.84 -15.08 -1.53
CA SER A 560 -24.79 -15.35 -2.61
C SER A 560 -26.09 -14.56 -2.41
N GLU A 561 -26.70 -14.15 -3.51
CA GLU A 561 -28.08 -13.61 -3.56
C GLU A 561 -29.16 -14.68 -3.35
N GLN A 562 -28.76 -15.94 -3.14
CA GLN A 562 -29.66 -17.05 -2.84
C GLN A 562 -29.33 -17.64 -1.47
N GLU A 563 -30.33 -18.22 -0.82
CA GLU A 563 -30.14 -18.99 0.40
C GLU A 563 -29.20 -20.17 0.10
N GLN A 564 -28.22 -20.39 0.97
CA GLN A 564 -27.27 -21.48 0.86
C GLN A 564 -27.33 -22.38 2.08
N THR A 565 -26.96 -23.65 1.92
CA THR A 565 -26.83 -24.60 3.02
C THR A 565 -25.53 -25.39 2.88
N ALA A 566 -24.77 -25.50 3.98
CA ALA A 566 -23.52 -26.24 4.03
C ALA A 566 -23.41 -27.11 5.30
N GLU A 567 -22.65 -28.20 5.19
CA GLU A 567 -22.32 -29.09 6.30
C GLU A 567 -20.99 -28.67 6.93
N VAL A 568 -21.05 -27.79 7.93
CA VAL A 568 -19.89 -27.16 8.57
C VAL A 568 -19.28 -28.11 9.62
N PRO A 569 -18.00 -28.52 9.51
CA PRO A 569 -17.34 -29.32 10.53
C PRO A 569 -17.24 -28.58 11.88
N THR A 570 -17.37 -29.32 12.98
CA THR A 570 -17.23 -28.80 14.36
C THR A 570 -16.44 -29.80 15.21
N TYR A 571 -16.10 -29.42 16.44
CA TYR A 571 -15.34 -30.32 17.33
C TYR A 571 -16.13 -31.54 17.81
N ILE A 572 -17.44 -31.42 18.02
CA ILE A 572 -18.22 -32.39 18.82
C ILE A 572 -19.44 -32.90 18.07
N ALA A 573 -19.51 -34.22 17.87
CA ALA A 573 -20.70 -34.91 17.35
C ALA A 573 -21.88 -34.89 18.32
N LYS A 574 -23.11 -34.85 17.76
CA LYS A 574 -24.37 -34.82 18.51
C LYS A 574 -24.47 -33.68 19.54
N ARG A 575 -23.78 -32.56 19.32
CA ARG A 575 -23.82 -31.34 20.13
C ARG A 575 -24.92 -30.42 19.64
N SER A 576 -25.72 -29.88 20.55
CA SER A 576 -26.70 -28.84 20.23
C SER A 576 -26.03 -27.47 20.19
N TYR A 577 -26.46 -26.63 19.24
CA TYR A 577 -26.09 -25.23 19.11
C TYR A 577 -27.36 -24.40 19.03
N SER A 578 -27.35 -23.22 19.66
CA SER A 578 -28.47 -22.29 19.66
C SER A 578 -28.08 -21.03 18.88
N LEU A 579 -29.00 -20.54 18.05
CA LEU A 579 -28.83 -19.34 17.25
C LEU A 579 -28.78 -18.11 18.16
N ILE A 580 -27.79 -17.26 17.97
CA ILE A 580 -27.66 -15.97 18.66
C ILE A 580 -27.71 -14.78 17.70
N TYR A 581 -27.56 -15.01 16.39
CA TYR A 581 -27.65 -13.99 15.35
C TYR A 581 -28.11 -14.58 14.02
N GLY A 582 -28.87 -13.79 13.25
CA GLY A 582 -29.31 -14.13 11.89
C GLY A 582 -30.71 -14.74 11.80
N GLY A 583 -31.18 -14.96 10.57
CA GLY A 583 -32.54 -15.43 10.27
C GLY A 583 -32.61 -16.93 9.94
N ALA A 584 -32.29 -17.81 10.89
CA ALA A 584 -32.27 -19.26 10.68
C ALA A 584 -32.98 -20.05 11.80
N ALA A 585 -32.85 -21.39 11.78
CA ALA A 585 -33.44 -22.24 12.81
C ALA A 585 -32.84 -21.96 14.20
N SER A 586 -33.68 -21.85 15.22
CA SER A 586 -33.26 -21.45 16.58
C SER A 586 -32.29 -22.42 17.23
N ASP A 587 -32.45 -23.72 16.96
CA ASP A 587 -31.63 -24.78 17.53
C ASP A 587 -31.34 -25.83 16.46
N ILE A 588 -30.07 -26.14 16.33
CA ILE A 588 -29.56 -27.17 15.42
C ILE A 588 -28.60 -28.08 16.17
N LYS A 589 -28.28 -29.22 15.56
CA LYS A 589 -27.48 -30.25 16.21
C LYS A 589 -26.50 -30.86 15.22
N THR A 590 -25.28 -31.08 15.67
CA THR A 590 -24.27 -31.74 14.83
C THR A 590 -24.63 -33.20 14.59
N SER A 591 -24.26 -33.70 13.42
CA SER A 591 -24.44 -35.09 13.00
C SER A 591 -23.61 -36.07 13.85
N ALA A 592 -23.67 -37.37 13.52
CA ALA A 592 -22.81 -38.37 14.15
C ALA A 592 -21.32 -38.18 13.78
N GLU A 593 -21.06 -37.50 12.67
CA GLU A 593 -19.75 -37.17 12.12
C GLU A 593 -19.25 -35.78 12.58
N GLY A 594 -20.00 -35.08 13.43
CA GLY A 594 -19.59 -33.77 13.94
C GLY A 594 -19.81 -32.61 12.96
N LYS A 595 -20.70 -32.74 11.98
CA LYS A 595 -21.04 -31.67 11.04
C LYS A 595 -22.34 -30.98 11.40
N LEU A 596 -22.39 -29.67 11.25
CA LEU A 596 -23.53 -28.82 11.50
C LEU A 596 -24.14 -28.40 10.15
N ALA A 597 -25.37 -28.80 9.86
CA ALA A 597 -26.10 -28.33 8.69
C ALA A 597 -26.56 -26.88 8.93
N VAL A 598 -25.87 -25.92 8.32
CA VAL A 598 -26.11 -24.48 8.49
C VAL A 598 -26.73 -23.92 7.22
N THR A 599 -27.94 -23.36 7.36
CA THR A 599 -28.63 -22.61 6.30
C THR A 599 -28.49 -21.12 6.58
N VAL A 600 -28.03 -20.36 5.58
CA VAL A 600 -27.76 -18.93 5.68
C VAL A 600 -28.58 -18.19 4.62
N PRO A 601 -29.40 -17.20 5.00
CA PRO A 601 -30.16 -16.39 4.04
C PRO A 601 -29.23 -15.66 3.03
N PRO A 602 -29.78 -15.17 1.91
CA PRO A 602 -29.01 -14.35 0.96
C PRO A 602 -28.31 -13.19 1.64
N LEU A 603 -27.06 -12.91 1.23
CA LEU A 603 -26.28 -11.73 1.61
C LEU A 603 -26.34 -11.43 3.13
N SER A 604 -26.11 -12.44 3.97
CA SER A 604 -26.24 -12.31 5.43
C SER A 604 -25.36 -13.29 6.20
N ALA A 605 -25.34 -13.15 7.52
CA ALA A 605 -24.67 -14.06 8.43
C ALA A 605 -25.61 -14.72 9.45
N VAL A 606 -25.18 -15.87 9.95
CA VAL A 606 -25.76 -16.55 11.12
C VAL A 606 -24.66 -16.91 12.10
N VAL A 607 -24.98 -16.83 13.40
CA VAL A 607 -24.05 -17.22 14.47
C VAL A 607 -24.73 -18.19 15.43
N TYR A 608 -24.07 -19.32 15.66
CA TYR A 608 -24.55 -20.40 16.52
C TYR A 608 -23.59 -20.62 17.70
N LYS A 609 -24.12 -20.59 18.92
CA LYS A 609 -23.37 -20.86 20.16
C LYS A 609 -23.51 -22.31 20.58
N SER A 610 -22.41 -23.01 20.83
CA SER A 610 -22.45 -24.39 21.35
C SER A 610 -23.08 -24.42 22.75
N SER A 611 -23.94 -25.41 22.99
CA SER A 611 -24.56 -25.67 24.31
C SER A 611 -23.55 -26.02 25.42
N GLY A 612 -22.31 -26.39 25.08
CA GLY A 612 -21.26 -26.67 26.07
C GLY A 612 -19.86 -26.44 25.53
N ARG A 613 -18.88 -26.40 26.43
CA ARG A 613 -17.45 -26.33 26.08
C ARG A 613 -16.96 -27.56 25.33
N ILE A 614 -15.85 -27.39 24.62
CA ILE A 614 -15.06 -28.48 24.06
C ILE A 614 -14.52 -29.31 25.24
N PRO A 615 -14.74 -30.64 25.27
CA PRO A 615 -14.19 -31.50 26.32
C PRO A 615 -12.66 -31.40 26.35
N HIS A 616 -12.10 -31.35 27.54
CA HIS A 616 -10.65 -31.35 27.68
C HIS A 616 -10.07 -32.65 27.13
N SER A 617 -9.00 -32.50 26.36
CA SER A 617 -8.14 -33.60 25.95
C SER A 617 -7.62 -34.36 27.17
N LYS A 618 -7.41 -35.67 27.03
CA LYS A 618 -6.93 -36.53 28.12
C LYS A 618 -5.40 -36.65 28.16
N ALA A 619 -4.75 -36.25 27.08
CA ALA A 619 -3.31 -36.25 26.88
C ALA A 619 -3.01 -35.41 25.63
N ALA A 620 -1.80 -34.85 25.59
CA ALA A 620 -1.35 -34.05 24.46
C ALA A 620 -1.34 -34.88 23.16
N PRO A 621 -1.72 -34.27 22.02
CA PRO A 621 -1.62 -34.91 20.73
C PRO A 621 -0.16 -35.12 20.31
N ALA A 622 0.06 -35.98 19.31
CA ALA A 622 1.35 -36.04 18.65
C ALA A 622 1.54 -34.79 17.79
N VAL A 623 2.73 -34.19 17.84
CA VAL A 623 3.13 -33.04 17.01
C VAL A 623 4.36 -33.39 16.19
N VAL A 624 4.36 -33.04 14.91
CA VAL A 624 5.45 -33.31 13.98
C VAL A 624 5.75 -32.05 13.19
N LEU A 625 6.99 -31.54 13.31
CA LEU A 625 7.47 -30.49 12.42
C LEU A 625 7.61 -31.01 10.99
N GLN A 626 7.18 -30.19 10.04
CA GLN A 626 7.57 -30.29 8.64
C GLN A 626 9.01 -29.76 8.47
N ASN A 627 9.61 -30.00 7.30
CA ASN A 627 10.93 -29.43 7.00
C ASN A 627 10.79 -27.90 6.87
N PRO A 628 11.50 -27.10 7.70
CA PRO A 628 11.51 -25.65 7.54
C PRO A 628 12.13 -25.27 6.19
N ALA A 629 11.63 -24.22 5.57
CA ALA A 629 12.09 -23.73 4.27
C ALA A 629 11.99 -22.21 4.19
N ALA A 630 12.70 -21.60 3.24
CA ALA A 630 12.51 -20.19 2.90
C ALA A 630 11.03 -19.91 2.61
N ALA A 631 10.50 -18.79 3.08
CA ALA A 631 9.14 -18.40 2.76
C ALA A 631 9.06 -18.02 1.28
N PRO A 632 8.01 -18.43 0.53
CA PRO A 632 7.92 -18.20 -0.92
C PRO A 632 7.94 -16.73 -1.38
N GLU A 633 7.73 -15.78 -0.47
CA GLU A 633 7.55 -14.34 -0.75
C GLU A 633 8.55 -13.43 -0.02
N ASP A 634 9.36 -13.98 0.90
CA ASP A 634 10.31 -13.24 1.73
C ASP A 634 11.45 -14.19 2.15
N ASN A 635 12.62 -14.06 1.51
CA ASN A 635 13.78 -14.90 1.85
C ASN A 635 14.46 -14.46 3.15
N GLY A 636 14.08 -13.31 3.69
CA GLY A 636 14.37 -12.91 5.07
C GLY A 636 13.65 -13.78 6.09
N ARG A 637 12.68 -14.62 5.69
CA ARG A 637 11.93 -15.50 6.62
C ARG A 637 12.04 -16.98 6.31
N VAL A 638 11.96 -17.78 7.37
CA VAL A 638 11.82 -19.23 7.30
C VAL A 638 10.41 -19.62 7.73
N LYS A 639 9.67 -20.26 6.82
CA LYS A 639 8.38 -20.87 7.13
C LYS A 639 8.59 -22.15 7.94
N VAL A 640 7.96 -22.21 9.11
CA VAL A 640 7.99 -23.37 10.01
C VAL A 640 6.56 -23.84 10.21
N THR A 641 6.29 -25.14 9.97
CA THR A 641 4.93 -25.70 10.02
C THR A 641 4.91 -26.98 10.86
N ALA A 642 3.83 -27.20 11.61
CA ALA A 642 3.64 -28.39 12.43
C ALA A 642 2.30 -29.09 12.11
N ASP A 643 2.37 -30.42 11.95
CA ASP A 643 1.18 -31.26 11.93
C ASP A 643 0.85 -31.69 13.37
N VAL A 644 -0.41 -31.51 13.78
CA VAL A 644 -0.93 -31.95 15.08
C VAL A 644 -1.97 -33.05 14.86
N GLY A 645 -1.79 -34.20 15.51
CA GLY A 645 -2.71 -35.33 15.40
C GLY A 645 -3.94 -35.18 16.29
N GLY A 646 -5.15 -35.42 15.75
CA GLY A 646 -6.39 -35.46 16.51
C GLY A 646 -7.29 -34.24 16.30
N THR A 647 -8.38 -34.16 17.07
CA THR A 647 -9.46 -33.18 16.85
C THR A 647 -9.90 -32.57 18.18
N SER A 648 -9.23 -31.51 18.61
CA SER A 648 -9.60 -30.65 19.75
C SER A 648 -9.08 -29.23 19.47
N PHE A 649 -9.30 -28.31 20.40
CA PHE A 649 -8.62 -27.02 20.39
C PHE A 649 -7.17 -27.21 20.85
N TYR A 650 -6.23 -26.72 20.04
CA TYR A 650 -4.80 -26.80 20.28
C TYR A 650 -4.15 -25.46 19.95
N GLU A 651 -3.05 -25.20 20.62
CA GLU A 651 -2.16 -24.07 20.35
C GLU A 651 -0.75 -24.64 20.17
N VAL A 652 0.02 -24.14 19.21
CA VAL A 652 1.34 -24.65 18.87
C VAL A 652 2.37 -23.54 18.98
N THR A 653 3.22 -23.63 19.99
CA THR A 653 4.37 -22.74 20.15
C THR A 653 5.54 -23.26 19.33
N PHE A 654 6.08 -22.42 18.48
CA PHE A 654 7.29 -22.69 17.71
C PHE A 654 8.49 -22.07 18.41
N GLU A 655 9.61 -22.77 18.39
CA GLU A 655 10.86 -22.31 19.00
C GLU A 655 12.02 -22.52 18.01
N ALA A 656 12.95 -21.58 18.01
CA ALA A 656 14.17 -21.63 17.21
C ALA A 656 15.42 -21.49 18.10
N ARG A 657 16.57 -21.92 17.58
CA ARG A 657 17.89 -21.61 18.14
C ARG A 657 18.96 -21.64 17.08
N THR A 658 20.02 -20.86 17.28
CA THR A 658 21.29 -21.02 16.57
C THR A 658 22.14 -22.11 17.23
N ALA A 659 23.17 -22.60 16.52
CA ALA A 659 24.07 -23.63 17.04
C ALA A 659 24.76 -23.18 18.35
N GLY A 660 24.46 -23.87 19.45
CA GLY A 660 25.00 -23.55 20.78
C GLY A 660 24.20 -22.52 21.58
N GLY A 661 23.15 -21.94 21.00
CA GLY A 661 22.20 -21.03 21.66
C GLY A 661 21.11 -21.74 22.47
N GLY A 662 20.34 -20.95 23.22
CA GLY A 662 19.11 -21.38 23.91
C GLY A 662 17.93 -21.48 22.96
N TRP A 663 16.89 -22.21 23.35
CA TRP A 663 15.61 -22.21 22.63
C TRP A 663 14.84 -20.92 22.93
N GLU A 664 14.43 -20.22 21.88
CA GLU A 664 13.66 -18.97 21.95
C GLU A 664 12.32 -19.18 21.25
N PRO A 665 11.19 -18.71 21.83
CA PRO A 665 9.90 -18.76 21.17
C PRO A 665 9.89 -17.79 19.98
N ILE A 666 9.30 -18.23 18.87
CA ILE A 666 9.18 -17.46 17.62
C ILE A 666 7.72 -17.31 17.17
N GLY A 667 6.77 -17.60 18.07
CA GLY A 667 5.34 -17.45 17.84
C GLY A 667 4.52 -18.64 18.32
N THR A 668 3.24 -18.38 18.62
CA THR A 668 2.25 -19.40 18.97
C THR A 668 0.99 -19.23 18.14
N ASP A 669 0.64 -20.28 17.41
CA ASP A 669 -0.50 -20.32 16.51
C ASP A 669 -1.61 -21.23 17.06
N ASP A 670 -2.87 -20.77 16.96
CA ASP A 670 -4.08 -21.45 17.41
C ASP A 670 -5.03 -21.85 16.26
N ASN A 671 -4.60 -21.66 15.02
CA ASN A 671 -5.36 -21.94 13.81
C ASN A 671 -4.61 -22.87 12.88
N ALA A 672 -5.16 -24.06 12.62
CA ALA A 672 -4.55 -24.96 11.65
C ALA A 672 -4.73 -24.44 10.21
N PRO A 673 -3.73 -24.60 9.31
CA PRO A 673 -2.46 -25.31 9.50
C PRO A 673 -1.47 -24.55 10.39
N TYR A 674 -0.98 -25.19 11.46
CA TYR A 674 -0.15 -24.50 12.44
C TYR A 674 1.20 -24.09 11.85
N GLN A 675 1.49 -22.80 11.83
CA GLN A 675 2.72 -22.29 11.22
C GLN A 675 3.14 -20.91 11.75
N VAL A 676 4.41 -20.57 11.54
CA VAL A 676 4.99 -19.24 11.75
C VAL A 676 6.00 -18.92 10.66
N PHE A 677 6.29 -17.63 10.47
CA PHE A 677 7.29 -17.13 9.52
C PHE A 677 8.40 -16.43 10.31
N HIS A 678 9.40 -17.20 10.73
CA HIS A 678 10.49 -16.72 11.57
C HIS A 678 11.39 -15.75 10.79
N ASP A 679 11.49 -14.50 11.24
CA ASP A 679 12.42 -13.52 10.68
C ASP A 679 13.87 -13.88 11.02
N VAL A 680 14.66 -14.05 9.98
CA VAL A 680 16.08 -14.40 10.03
C VAL A 680 16.93 -13.42 9.23
N ALA A 681 16.36 -12.30 8.77
CA ALA A 681 17.04 -11.34 7.91
C ALA A 681 18.32 -10.76 8.55
N ALA A 682 18.33 -10.58 9.88
CA ALA A 682 19.50 -10.12 10.62
C ALA A 682 20.66 -11.13 10.64
N LEU A 683 20.40 -12.43 10.39
CA LEU A 683 21.42 -13.48 10.42
C LEU A 683 22.12 -13.65 9.06
N ASP A 684 23.37 -14.12 9.08
CA ASP A 684 24.09 -14.43 7.85
C ASP A 684 23.52 -15.68 7.18
N ALA A 685 23.46 -15.66 5.83
CA ALA A 685 23.06 -16.81 5.04
C ALA A 685 23.91 -18.05 5.37
N GLY A 686 23.27 -19.22 5.41
CA GLY A 686 23.92 -20.47 5.78
C GLY A 686 24.12 -20.66 7.29
N THR A 687 23.79 -19.68 8.14
CA THR A 687 23.77 -19.86 9.60
C THR A 687 22.86 -21.02 9.96
N ALA A 688 23.37 -21.98 10.72
CA ALA A 688 22.63 -23.18 11.11
C ALA A 688 21.57 -22.85 12.17
N LEU A 689 20.34 -23.28 11.90
CA LEU A 689 19.17 -23.12 12.76
C LEU A 689 18.63 -24.49 13.16
N GLU A 690 18.08 -24.58 14.36
CA GLU A 690 17.25 -25.70 14.78
C GLU A 690 15.88 -25.21 15.23
N TYR A 691 14.85 -25.94 14.84
CA TYR A 691 13.45 -25.65 15.18
C TYR A 691 12.82 -26.80 15.94
N ARG A 692 11.91 -26.49 16.86
CA ARG A 692 10.98 -27.45 17.47
C ARG A 692 9.60 -26.81 17.63
N ALA A 693 8.56 -27.64 17.76
CA ALA A 693 7.20 -27.19 18.05
C ALA A 693 6.69 -27.90 19.30
N THR A 694 6.05 -27.15 20.19
CA THR A 694 5.38 -27.67 21.38
C THR A 694 3.90 -27.38 21.30
N VAL A 695 3.08 -28.44 21.22
CA VAL A 695 1.62 -28.32 21.25
C VAL A 695 1.13 -28.24 22.69
N LEU A 696 0.17 -27.34 22.94
CA LEU A 696 -0.65 -27.22 24.13
C LEU A 696 -2.08 -27.67 23.79
N ASP A 697 -2.62 -28.62 24.55
CA ASP A 697 -4.03 -28.97 24.43
C ASP A 697 -4.93 -28.20 25.41
N ASN A 698 -6.22 -28.15 25.10
CA ASN A 698 -7.24 -27.55 25.98
C ASN A 698 -7.42 -28.25 27.36
N GLY A 699 -6.67 -29.31 27.65
CA GLY A 699 -6.57 -29.96 28.95
C GLY A 699 -5.33 -29.57 29.75
N GLY A 700 -4.44 -28.74 29.20
CA GLY A 700 -3.17 -28.32 29.80
C GLY A 700 -2.03 -29.33 29.65
N HIS A 701 -2.16 -30.31 28.76
CA HIS A 701 -1.07 -31.23 28.44
C HIS A 701 -0.23 -30.69 27.28
N THR A 702 1.06 -30.98 27.32
CA THR A 702 1.99 -30.57 26.28
C THR A 702 2.74 -31.75 25.67
N ALA A 703 3.06 -31.65 24.38
CA ALA A 703 4.00 -32.54 23.70
C ALA A 703 4.92 -31.73 22.78
N THR A 704 6.18 -32.11 22.69
CA THR A 704 7.18 -31.42 21.85
C THR A 704 7.62 -32.33 20.73
N SER A 705 7.76 -31.76 19.53
CA SER A 705 8.24 -32.47 18.35
C SER A 705 9.71 -32.86 18.50
N GLN A 706 10.18 -33.76 17.64
CA GLN A 706 11.62 -33.83 17.36
C GLN A 706 12.08 -32.50 16.75
N SER A 707 13.31 -32.09 17.02
CA SER A 707 13.87 -30.90 16.38
C SER A 707 14.21 -31.18 14.92
N ARG A 708 14.21 -30.13 14.09
CA ARG A 708 14.69 -30.17 12.72
C ARG A 708 15.68 -29.04 12.47
N SER A 709 16.77 -29.37 11.79
CA SER A 709 17.74 -28.39 11.36
C SER A 709 17.31 -27.72 10.06
N ALA A 710 17.65 -26.45 9.93
CA ALA A 710 17.61 -25.69 8.70
C ALA A 710 18.82 -24.75 8.64
N ALA A 711 18.88 -23.91 7.62
CA ALA A 711 19.85 -22.83 7.54
C ALA A 711 19.14 -21.56 7.09
N VAL A 712 19.69 -20.41 7.46
CA VAL A 712 19.26 -19.11 6.92
C VAL A 712 19.37 -19.17 5.39
N PRO A 713 18.30 -18.84 4.64
CA PRO A 713 18.32 -18.85 3.18
C PRO A 713 19.42 -17.93 2.61
N ALA A 714 19.90 -18.26 1.42
CA ALA A 714 20.68 -17.30 0.65
C ALA A 714 19.75 -16.20 0.10
N PRO A 715 20.24 -14.95 -0.02
CA PRO A 715 19.43 -13.90 -0.60
C PRO A 715 19.10 -14.19 -2.08
N VAL A 716 17.95 -13.74 -2.53
CA VAL A 716 17.56 -13.75 -3.95
C VAL A 716 17.92 -12.42 -4.57
N LEU A 717 18.64 -12.47 -5.70
CA LEU A 717 19.04 -11.30 -6.46
C LEU A 717 18.22 -11.21 -7.74
N THR A 718 17.50 -10.10 -7.92
CA THR A 718 16.55 -9.91 -9.02
C THR A 718 16.96 -8.71 -9.86
N MET A 719 17.16 -8.90 -11.17
CA MET A 719 17.35 -7.79 -12.10
C MET A 719 16.04 -7.02 -12.26
N GLN A 720 16.12 -5.69 -12.23
CA GLN A 720 15.01 -4.75 -12.42
C GLN A 720 15.10 -4.04 -13.78
N LYS A 721 16.30 -3.60 -14.19
CA LYS A 721 16.55 -3.01 -15.52
C LYS A 721 17.78 -3.63 -16.18
N PRO A 722 17.84 -3.71 -17.52
CA PRO A 722 16.79 -3.33 -18.48
C PRO A 722 15.63 -4.32 -18.46
N LEU A 723 14.50 -3.98 -19.09
CA LEU A 723 13.35 -4.88 -19.21
C LEU A 723 13.66 -6.04 -20.17
N GLU A 724 13.19 -7.24 -19.85
CA GLU A 724 13.33 -8.41 -20.73
C GLU A 724 12.72 -8.11 -22.11
N GLY A 725 13.46 -8.40 -23.18
CA GLY A 725 13.02 -8.21 -24.56
C GLY A 725 13.19 -6.80 -25.12
N SER A 726 13.48 -5.80 -24.29
CA SER A 726 13.58 -4.39 -24.70
C SER A 726 14.68 -4.13 -25.74
N SER A 727 14.56 -3.02 -26.46
CA SER A 727 15.61 -2.49 -27.34
C SER A 727 16.46 -1.46 -26.61
N VAL A 728 17.78 -1.45 -26.85
CA VAL A 728 18.72 -0.55 -26.18
C VAL A 728 19.73 0.04 -27.15
N GLU A 729 20.15 1.28 -26.89
CA GLU A 729 21.19 1.99 -27.62
C GLU A 729 21.97 2.88 -26.64
N GLY A 730 23.25 3.13 -26.93
CA GLY A 730 24.05 4.05 -26.12
C GLY A 730 24.31 3.55 -24.69
N ALA A 731 23.98 4.39 -23.72
CA ALA A 731 24.06 4.06 -22.31
C ALA A 731 22.81 3.27 -21.89
N VAL A 732 23.04 2.12 -21.23
CA VAL A 732 22.01 1.21 -20.74
C VAL A 732 22.07 1.20 -19.23
N GLU A 733 20.98 1.59 -18.60
CA GLU A 733 20.80 1.50 -17.15
C GLU A 733 20.58 0.04 -16.75
N LEU A 734 21.37 -0.42 -15.79
CA LEU A 734 21.22 -1.71 -15.13
C LEU A 734 20.79 -1.44 -13.71
N SER A 735 19.84 -2.23 -13.21
CA SER A 735 19.53 -2.21 -11.79
C SER A 735 19.06 -3.56 -11.29
N ALA A 736 19.24 -3.82 -9.99
CA ALA A 736 18.87 -5.05 -9.32
C ALA A 736 18.44 -4.79 -7.87
N THR A 737 17.73 -5.74 -7.26
CA THR A 737 17.37 -5.74 -5.84
C THR A 737 17.75 -7.07 -5.20
N ALA A 738 18.01 -7.07 -3.90
CA ALA A 738 18.31 -8.28 -3.11
C ALA A 738 17.25 -8.49 -2.02
N ASP A 739 16.88 -9.75 -1.76
CA ASP A 739 15.95 -10.16 -0.70
C ASP A 739 16.53 -11.33 0.12
N PRO A 740 16.75 -11.21 1.45
CA PRO A 740 16.59 -9.98 2.20
C PRO A 740 17.63 -8.95 1.75
N GLU A 741 17.25 -7.70 1.87
CA GLU A 741 18.14 -6.57 1.69
C GLU A 741 19.15 -6.48 2.85
N LYS A 742 20.39 -6.04 2.56
CA LYS A 742 21.38 -5.67 3.58
C LYS A 742 22.30 -4.56 3.06
N ALA A 743 22.62 -3.57 3.90
CA ALA A 743 23.60 -2.53 3.61
C ALA A 743 25.01 -3.09 3.28
N SER A 744 25.37 -4.27 3.81
CA SER A 744 26.67 -4.91 3.54
C SER A 744 26.78 -5.58 2.16
N HIS A 745 25.71 -5.64 1.38
CA HIS A 745 25.70 -6.30 0.09
C HIS A 745 26.40 -5.45 -0.98
N VAL A 746 27.17 -6.12 -1.84
CA VAL A 746 27.80 -5.51 -3.02
C VAL A 746 27.40 -6.34 -4.25
N VAL A 747 26.70 -5.70 -5.19
CA VAL A 747 26.22 -6.31 -6.43
C VAL A 747 27.16 -5.98 -7.58
N SER A 748 27.53 -6.99 -8.36
CA SER A 748 28.32 -6.83 -9.60
C SER A 748 27.45 -7.14 -10.80
N PHE A 749 27.39 -6.22 -11.76
CA PHE A 749 26.68 -6.40 -13.01
C PHE A 749 27.60 -6.95 -14.10
N GLU A 750 27.09 -7.90 -14.88
CA GLU A 750 27.80 -8.54 -15.97
C GLU A 750 26.97 -8.53 -17.26
N ARG A 751 27.66 -8.49 -18.40
CA ARG A 751 27.12 -8.53 -19.76
C ARG A 751 27.64 -9.75 -20.52
N SER A 752 26.78 -10.41 -21.28
CA SER A 752 27.16 -11.34 -22.35
C SER A 752 26.63 -10.85 -23.71
N VAL A 753 27.48 -10.81 -24.74
CA VAL A 753 27.12 -10.38 -26.09
C VAL A 753 26.97 -11.62 -26.98
N ALA A 754 25.83 -11.76 -27.65
CA ALA A 754 25.53 -12.85 -28.59
C ALA A 754 25.79 -14.26 -28.01
N GLY A 755 25.58 -14.44 -26.69
CA GLY A 755 25.81 -15.70 -25.98
C GLY A 755 27.30 -16.04 -25.74
N GLY A 756 28.19 -15.05 -25.81
CA GLY A 756 29.60 -15.17 -25.46
C GLY A 756 29.85 -15.19 -23.95
N ASP A 757 31.12 -15.03 -23.55
CA ASP A 757 31.52 -14.98 -22.15
C ASP A 757 30.94 -13.76 -21.41
N TRP A 758 30.69 -13.93 -20.11
CA TRP A 758 30.26 -12.84 -19.23
C TRP A 758 31.43 -11.88 -18.95
N THR A 759 31.17 -10.58 -19.09
CA THR A 759 32.12 -9.49 -18.85
C THR A 759 31.57 -8.55 -17.81
N ALA A 760 32.39 -8.15 -16.83
CA ALA A 760 31.97 -7.19 -15.80
C ALA A 760 31.68 -5.83 -16.42
N VAL A 761 30.58 -5.21 -15.97
CA VAL A 761 30.15 -3.86 -16.34
C VAL A 761 30.47 -2.88 -15.21
N GLY A 762 30.04 -3.20 -13.99
CA GLY A 762 30.20 -2.34 -12.82
C GLY A 762 29.84 -3.07 -11.53
N THR A 763 30.13 -2.43 -10.40
CA THR A 763 29.80 -2.91 -9.05
C THR A 763 29.16 -1.78 -8.27
N ASP A 764 28.28 -2.14 -7.35
CA ASP A 764 27.49 -1.16 -6.62
C ASP A 764 27.03 -1.71 -5.26
N ASP A 765 26.95 -0.83 -4.27
CA ASP A 765 26.61 -1.11 -2.87
C ASP A 765 25.48 -0.21 -2.32
N SER A 766 24.80 0.55 -3.19
CA SER A 766 23.74 1.50 -2.85
C SER A 766 22.34 0.86 -2.69
N SER A 767 22.28 -0.22 -1.91
CA SER A 767 21.03 -0.92 -1.54
C SER A 767 19.86 0.05 -1.17
N PRO A 768 18.56 -0.27 -1.29
CA PRO A 768 17.93 -1.52 -1.71
C PRO A 768 17.96 -1.75 -3.23
N VAL A 769 18.26 -0.72 -4.02
CA VAL A 769 18.32 -0.79 -5.48
C VAL A 769 19.75 -0.58 -5.91
N TYR A 770 20.39 -1.64 -6.34
CA TYR A 770 21.74 -1.57 -6.88
C TYR A 770 21.70 -1.13 -8.33
N SER A 771 22.62 -0.29 -8.79
CA SER A 771 22.62 0.19 -10.17
C SER A 771 24.01 0.22 -10.83
N ALA A 772 24.03 0.19 -12.16
CA ALA A 772 25.21 0.43 -12.97
C ALA A 772 24.80 0.94 -14.35
N THR A 773 25.73 1.56 -15.08
CA THR A 773 25.49 1.95 -16.48
C THR A 773 26.45 1.21 -17.40
N ASP A 774 25.90 0.56 -18.43
CA ASP A 774 26.69 0.00 -19.51
C ASP A 774 26.70 0.90 -20.74
N ASN A 775 27.86 1.16 -21.35
CA ASN A 775 27.96 1.96 -22.58
C ASN A 775 28.19 1.06 -23.80
N LEU A 776 27.12 0.75 -24.52
CA LEU A 776 27.16 -0.09 -25.72
C LEU A 776 27.79 0.61 -26.94
N THR A 777 27.81 1.94 -26.98
CA THR A 777 28.47 2.68 -28.08
C THR A 777 29.96 2.35 -28.15
N ALA A 778 30.60 2.09 -27.00
CA ALA A 778 32.00 1.70 -26.96
C ALA A 778 32.29 0.30 -27.55
N LEU A 779 31.24 -0.51 -27.77
CA LEU A 779 31.36 -1.90 -28.22
C LEU A 779 31.10 -2.08 -29.73
N ASP A 780 30.59 -1.05 -30.42
CA ASP A 780 30.30 -1.06 -31.87
C ASP A 780 29.49 -2.30 -32.32
N LEU A 781 28.42 -2.61 -31.58
CA LEU A 781 27.58 -3.79 -31.82
C LEU A 781 26.58 -3.52 -32.96
N PRO A 782 26.38 -4.44 -33.93
CA PRO A 782 25.35 -4.29 -34.96
C PRO A 782 23.93 -4.30 -34.39
N ASP A 783 23.03 -3.55 -35.01
CA ASP A 783 21.58 -3.62 -34.73
C ASP A 783 21.06 -5.06 -34.83
N GLY A 784 20.15 -5.43 -33.93
CA GLY A 784 19.61 -6.78 -33.77
C GLY A 784 20.49 -7.71 -32.91
N THR A 785 21.70 -7.28 -32.50
CA THR A 785 22.54 -8.08 -31.60
C THR A 785 21.85 -8.29 -30.26
N LYS A 786 21.79 -9.53 -29.79
CA LYS A 786 21.27 -9.85 -28.45
C LYS A 786 22.35 -9.64 -27.40
N VAL A 787 22.02 -8.88 -26.36
CA VAL A 787 22.88 -8.65 -25.20
C VAL A 787 22.12 -9.15 -23.97
N GLN A 788 22.79 -9.92 -23.12
CA GLN A 788 22.24 -10.38 -21.87
C GLN A 788 22.93 -9.69 -20.70
N TYR A 789 22.16 -9.29 -19.70
CA TYR A 789 22.65 -8.72 -18.45
C TYR A 789 22.26 -9.60 -17.27
N ARG A 790 23.13 -9.71 -16.29
CA ARG A 790 22.82 -10.33 -15.00
C ARG A 790 23.52 -9.59 -13.87
N ALA A 791 22.98 -9.73 -12.67
CA ALA A 791 23.60 -9.29 -11.44
C ALA A 791 24.19 -10.51 -10.71
N THR A 792 25.29 -10.30 -10.00
CA THR A 792 25.95 -11.30 -9.15
C THR A 792 26.24 -10.70 -7.80
N MET A 793 26.14 -11.50 -6.74
CA MET A 793 26.41 -11.07 -5.38
C MET A 793 26.99 -12.24 -4.59
N SER A 794 28.01 -11.96 -3.80
CA SER A 794 28.68 -12.97 -2.96
C SER A 794 28.85 -12.44 -1.56
N GLY A 795 28.65 -13.30 -0.57
CA GLY A 795 28.83 -12.97 0.84
C GLY A 795 29.13 -14.21 1.66
N THR A 796 29.09 -14.09 2.97
CA THR A 796 29.31 -15.23 3.87
C THR A 796 28.24 -16.29 3.62
N GLY A 797 28.65 -17.47 3.16
CA GLY A 797 27.75 -18.63 2.98
C GLY A 797 26.95 -18.66 1.67
N PHE A 798 27.08 -17.68 0.78
CA PHE A 798 26.34 -17.66 -0.49
C PHE A 798 27.12 -17.05 -1.66
N ASN A 799 26.74 -17.47 -2.86
CA ASN A 799 27.08 -16.83 -4.13
C ASN A 799 25.86 -16.96 -5.04
N VAL A 800 25.23 -15.85 -5.37
CA VAL A 800 23.95 -15.79 -6.06
C VAL A 800 24.07 -15.00 -7.35
N VAL A 801 23.31 -15.45 -8.34
CA VAL A 801 23.29 -14.89 -9.69
C VAL A 801 21.83 -14.71 -10.07
N SER A 802 21.48 -13.52 -10.53
CA SER A 802 20.12 -13.24 -10.99
C SER A 802 19.77 -14.05 -12.23
N GLN A 803 18.48 -14.19 -12.53
CA GLN A 803 18.08 -14.58 -13.89
C GLN A 803 18.61 -13.52 -14.89
N PRO A 804 19.25 -13.93 -15.99
CA PRO A 804 19.69 -13.01 -17.02
C PRO A 804 18.48 -12.35 -17.70
N ARG A 805 18.61 -11.06 -18.02
CA ARG A 805 17.68 -10.37 -18.90
C ARG A 805 18.28 -10.14 -20.27
N THR A 806 17.53 -10.39 -21.34
CA THR A 806 17.97 -10.28 -22.74
C THR A 806 17.37 -9.04 -23.39
N VAL A 807 18.23 -8.22 -24.00
CA VAL A 807 17.83 -7.03 -24.78
C VAL A 807 18.38 -7.10 -26.21
N THR A 808 17.89 -6.22 -27.06
CA THR A 808 18.30 -6.11 -28.47
C THR A 808 18.98 -4.77 -28.73
N VAL A 809 20.19 -4.79 -29.30
CA VAL A 809 20.87 -3.56 -29.72
C VAL A 809 20.15 -2.93 -30.91
N GLY A 810 20.01 -1.61 -30.89
CA GLY A 810 19.45 -0.84 -31.99
C GLY A 810 17.96 -0.54 -31.84
N ALA A 811 17.48 0.38 -32.67
CA ALA A 811 16.12 0.87 -32.65
C ALA A 811 15.10 -0.27 -32.85
N ALA A 812 14.08 -0.31 -31.99
CA ALA A 812 12.98 -1.25 -32.14
C ALA A 812 12.20 -0.94 -33.43
N PRO A 813 11.99 -1.91 -34.34
CA PRO A 813 11.07 -1.72 -35.45
C PRO A 813 9.67 -1.43 -34.89
N GLN A 814 9.04 -0.36 -35.38
CA GLN A 814 7.72 0.05 -34.92
C GLN A 814 6.64 -0.97 -35.34
N PRO A 815 5.67 -1.27 -34.46
CA PRO A 815 4.53 -2.13 -34.81
C PRO A 815 3.62 -1.45 -35.85
N ASP A 816 2.76 -2.23 -36.51
CA ASP A 816 1.80 -1.69 -37.47
C ASP A 816 0.70 -0.86 -36.78
N SER A 817 0.35 -1.21 -35.53
CA SER A 817 -0.50 -0.38 -34.66
C SER A 817 -0.26 -0.66 -33.17
N VAL A 818 -0.56 0.34 -32.34
CA VAL A 818 -0.66 0.23 -30.88
C VAL A 818 -2.05 0.67 -30.46
N THR A 819 -2.71 -0.10 -29.60
CA THR A 819 -4.03 0.21 -29.04
C THR A 819 -3.95 0.25 -27.51
N VAL A 820 -4.54 1.27 -26.89
CA VAL A 820 -4.74 1.33 -25.42
C VAL A 820 -6.01 0.54 -25.09
N ALA A 821 -5.87 -0.73 -24.73
CA ALA A 821 -7.00 -1.63 -24.52
C ALA A 821 -7.24 -1.89 -23.03
N GLY A 822 -8.48 -1.72 -22.55
CA GLY A 822 -8.81 -1.75 -21.13
C GLY A 822 -10.28 -1.47 -20.82
N SER A 823 -10.62 -1.33 -19.53
CA SER A 823 -11.96 -0.92 -19.08
C SER A 823 -12.33 0.49 -19.58
N LEU A 824 -11.32 1.34 -19.80
CA LEU A 824 -11.48 2.68 -20.36
C LEU A 824 -12.05 2.71 -21.80
N ASN A 825 -12.02 1.59 -22.53
CA ASN A 825 -12.51 1.55 -23.91
C ASN A 825 -14.03 1.83 -24.00
N LEU A 826 -14.78 1.53 -22.94
CA LEU A 826 -16.21 1.84 -22.89
C LEU A 826 -16.46 3.35 -23.00
N GLN A 827 -15.62 4.16 -22.36
CA GLN A 827 -15.70 5.63 -22.40
C GLN A 827 -15.32 6.18 -23.78
N MET A 828 -14.51 5.44 -24.54
CA MET A 828 -14.13 5.77 -25.92
C MET A 828 -15.17 5.28 -26.96
N GLY A 829 -16.25 4.63 -26.52
CA GLY A 829 -17.31 4.10 -27.40
C GLY A 829 -17.01 2.74 -28.03
N CYS A 830 -16.11 1.96 -27.41
CA CYS A 830 -15.76 0.59 -27.78
C CYS A 830 -16.24 -0.42 -26.73
N ALA A 831 -16.11 -1.72 -27.01
CA ALA A 831 -16.22 -2.73 -25.96
C ALA A 831 -14.99 -2.66 -25.04
N GLU A 832 -15.16 -3.01 -23.77
CA GLU A 832 -14.02 -3.13 -22.85
C GLU A 832 -13.02 -4.17 -23.35
N TRP A 833 -11.73 -3.90 -23.14
CA TRP A 833 -10.64 -4.81 -23.51
C TRP A 833 -10.58 -5.18 -25.01
N ASP A 834 -11.00 -4.28 -25.90
CA ASP A 834 -10.96 -4.48 -27.35
C ASP A 834 -9.60 -4.05 -27.94
N PRO A 835 -8.69 -4.99 -28.29
CA PRO A 835 -7.36 -4.66 -28.85
C PRO A 835 -7.45 -4.07 -30.26
N ALA A 836 -8.59 -4.21 -30.93
CA ALA A 836 -8.82 -3.71 -32.28
C ALA A 836 -9.61 -2.39 -32.31
N CYS A 837 -9.98 -1.83 -31.14
CA CYS A 837 -10.77 -0.61 -31.02
C CYS A 837 -10.14 0.56 -31.79
N PRO A 838 -10.79 1.07 -32.85
CA PRO A 838 -10.24 2.17 -33.66
C PRO A 838 -10.07 3.47 -32.87
N GLN A 839 -10.94 3.73 -31.90
CA GLN A 839 -10.94 4.94 -31.07
C GLN A 839 -9.83 4.94 -30.02
N ALA A 840 -9.33 3.76 -29.67
CA ALA A 840 -8.23 3.58 -28.73
C ALA A 840 -6.88 3.33 -29.43
N ARG A 841 -6.85 3.38 -30.77
CA ARG A 841 -5.63 3.23 -31.55
C ARG A 841 -4.79 4.49 -31.45
N MET A 842 -3.55 4.33 -31.05
CA MET A 842 -2.57 5.40 -30.93
C MET A 842 -2.01 5.79 -32.29
N THR A 843 -1.51 7.01 -32.39
CA THR A 843 -0.80 7.52 -33.57
C THR A 843 0.69 7.55 -33.29
N LEU A 844 1.48 6.91 -34.14
CA LEU A 844 2.94 7.01 -34.11
C LEU A 844 3.35 8.42 -34.54
N ASP A 845 4.17 9.06 -33.71
CA ASP A 845 4.93 10.22 -34.14
C ASP A 845 6.30 9.76 -34.69
N PRO A 846 6.56 9.90 -36.00
CA PRO A 846 7.81 9.46 -36.59
C PRO A 846 9.02 10.33 -36.19
N ALA A 847 8.81 11.46 -35.51
CA ALA A 847 9.89 12.34 -35.06
C ALA A 847 10.65 11.75 -33.85
N ASP A 848 9.94 11.08 -32.96
CA ASP A 848 10.49 10.51 -31.73
C ASP A 848 10.15 9.03 -31.53
N ASN A 849 9.40 8.44 -32.47
CA ASN A 849 8.97 7.05 -32.46
C ASN A 849 8.07 6.67 -31.26
N ILE A 850 7.40 7.65 -30.66
CA ILE A 850 6.45 7.43 -29.57
C ILE A 850 5.02 7.43 -30.11
N TRP A 851 4.22 6.48 -29.64
CA TRP A 851 2.80 6.39 -29.95
C TRP A 851 2.01 7.23 -28.96
N ARG A 852 1.03 8.00 -29.45
CA ARG A 852 0.22 8.90 -28.62
C ARG A 852 -1.28 8.78 -28.89
N LEU A 853 -2.08 8.93 -27.84
CA LEU A 853 -3.53 9.05 -27.92
C LEU A 853 -4.03 10.00 -26.84
N THR A 854 -4.72 11.08 -27.22
CA THR A 854 -5.40 11.96 -26.28
C THR A 854 -6.89 11.72 -26.29
N VAL A 855 -7.46 11.46 -25.12
CA VAL A 855 -8.90 11.25 -24.92
C VAL A 855 -9.40 12.02 -23.72
N ALA A 856 -10.63 12.50 -23.77
CA ALA A 856 -11.33 13.02 -22.61
C ALA A 856 -12.14 11.89 -21.97
N MET A 857 -11.94 11.66 -20.67
CA MET A 857 -12.63 10.61 -19.92
C MET A 857 -13.22 11.19 -18.62
N PRO A 858 -14.32 10.62 -18.09
CA PRO A 858 -14.81 11.01 -16.77
C PRO A 858 -13.84 10.55 -15.68
N ALA A 859 -13.97 11.13 -14.48
CA ALA A 859 -13.22 10.65 -13.34
C ALA A 859 -13.59 9.19 -13.03
N GLY A 860 -12.62 8.40 -12.60
CA GLY A 860 -12.86 7.00 -12.27
C GLY A 860 -11.61 6.13 -12.26
N HIS A 861 -11.81 4.90 -11.82
CA HIS A 861 -10.79 3.87 -11.76
C HIS A 861 -10.84 2.99 -13.02
N TYR A 862 -9.73 2.92 -13.74
CA TYR A 862 -9.60 2.20 -14.99
C TYR A 862 -8.42 1.25 -14.96
N GLU A 863 -8.48 0.22 -15.81
CA GLU A 863 -7.38 -0.71 -16.06
C GLU A 863 -7.14 -0.81 -17.56
N TYR A 864 -5.89 -0.88 -18.00
CA TYR A 864 -5.55 -0.94 -19.43
C TYR A 864 -4.15 -1.53 -19.71
N LYS A 865 -3.88 -1.80 -21.00
CA LYS A 865 -2.61 -2.31 -21.56
C LYS A 865 -2.35 -1.77 -22.96
N ALA A 866 -1.11 -1.90 -23.43
CA ALA A 866 -0.78 -1.75 -24.85
C ALA A 866 -1.00 -3.07 -25.58
N ALA A 867 -1.92 -3.10 -26.55
CA ALA A 867 -2.08 -4.22 -27.48
C ALA A 867 -1.45 -3.87 -28.83
N LEU A 868 -0.59 -4.75 -29.36
CA LEU A 868 0.09 -4.52 -30.62
C LEU A 868 -0.63 -5.18 -31.79
N ASN A 869 -0.58 -4.52 -32.95
CA ASN A 869 -1.08 -5.03 -34.24
C ASN A 869 -2.55 -5.47 -34.23
N GLY A 870 -3.35 -4.95 -33.29
CA GLY A 870 -4.79 -5.20 -33.20
C GLY A 870 -5.17 -6.55 -32.59
N SER A 871 -4.24 -7.24 -31.93
CA SER A 871 -4.51 -8.50 -31.21
C SER A 871 -3.83 -8.53 -29.85
N TRP A 872 -4.12 -9.58 -29.07
CA TRP A 872 -3.45 -9.85 -27.80
C TRP A 872 -2.21 -10.74 -27.95
N ASP A 873 -1.81 -11.09 -29.20
CA ASP A 873 -0.67 -11.98 -29.44
C ASP A 873 0.64 -11.37 -28.90
N GLU A 874 0.72 -10.04 -28.92
CA GLU A 874 1.78 -9.26 -28.31
C GLU A 874 1.17 -8.05 -27.60
N ASN A 875 1.36 -7.99 -26.28
CA ASN A 875 0.81 -6.92 -25.46
C ASN A 875 1.69 -6.68 -24.23
N TYR A 876 1.64 -5.45 -23.73
CA TYR A 876 2.48 -4.99 -22.64
C TYR A 876 1.62 -4.32 -21.57
N GLY A 877 1.83 -4.76 -20.32
CA GLY A 877 1.12 -4.29 -19.15
C GLY A 877 1.95 -3.34 -18.28
N ALA A 878 1.70 -3.36 -16.98
CA ALA A 878 2.50 -2.64 -15.99
C ALA A 878 4.00 -2.88 -16.22
N ASP A 879 4.78 -1.80 -16.09
CA ASP A 879 6.24 -1.77 -16.28
C ASP A 879 6.73 -2.28 -17.65
N GLY A 880 5.89 -2.26 -18.68
CA GLY A 880 6.26 -2.73 -20.03
C GLY A 880 6.50 -4.24 -20.11
N VAL A 881 5.97 -5.02 -19.17
CA VAL A 881 6.13 -6.48 -19.16
C VAL A 881 5.25 -7.13 -20.22
N LEU A 882 5.84 -8.00 -21.04
CA LEU A 882 5.11 -8.81 -22.03
C LEU A 882 4.07 -9.69 -21.32
N ASN A 883 2.80 -9.55 -21.70
CA ASN A 883 1.66 -10.17 -21.00
C ASN A 883 1.60 -9.83 -19.50
N GLY A 884 2.16 -8.68 -19.10
CA GLY A 884 2.21 -8.21 -17.72
C GLY A 884 0.83 -7.94 -17.12
N ASN A 885 0.80 -7.52 -15.85
CA ASN A 885 -0.43 -7.11 -15.17
C ASN A 885 -1.09 -5.90 -15.83
N ASN A 886 -2.37 -5.67 -15.55
CA ASN A 886 -3.06 -4.48 -16.05
C ASN A 886 -2.45 -3.21 -15.42
N ILE A 887 -2.37 -2.13 -16.19
CA ILE A 887 -1.98 -0.82 -15.68
C ILE A 887 -3.23 -0.20 -15.07
N VAL A 888 -3.16 0.18 -13.79
CA VAL A 888 -4.23 0.87 -13.08
C VAL A 888 -4.12 2.36 -13.33
N LEU A 889 -5.27 3.02 -13.54
CA LEU A 889 -5.38 4.46 -13.69
C LEU A 889 -6.55 4.98 -12.86
N ASP A 890 -6.23 5.70 -11.79
CA ASP A 890 -7.14 6.58 -11.10
C ASP A 890 -7.14 7.93 -11.81
N HIS A 891 -8.17 8.17 -12.61
CA HIS A 891 -8.27 9.37 -13.43
C HIS A 891 -9.14 10.42 -12.74
N PRO A 892 -8.68 11.68 -12.59
CA PRO A 892 -9.46 12.76 -11.98
C PRO A 892 -10.54 13.35 -12.91
N GLY A 893 -10.63 12.86 -14.16
CA GLY A 893 -11.53 13.36 -15.18
C GLY A 893 -10.92 14.47 -16.04
N GLY A 894 -11.36 14.53 -17.30
CA GLY A 894 -10.85 15.47 -18.31
C GLY A 894 -9.93 14.80 -19.34
N PRO A 895 -9.12 15.58 -20.08
CA PRO A 895 -8.20 15.05 -21.07
C PRO A 895 -7.00 14.31 -20.44
N VAL A 896 -6.70 13.12 -20.94
CA VAL A 896 -5.47 12.36 -20.67
C VAL A 896 -4.80 12.00 -21.99
N THR A 897 -3.47 12.10 -22.04
CA THR A 897 -2.67 11.66 -23.18
C THR A 897 -1.92 10.39 -22.80
N PHE A 898 -2.21 9.28 -23.47
CA PHE A 898 -1.46 8.04 -23.33
C PHE A 898 -0.21 8.09 -24.22
N ARG A 899 0.93 7.64 -23.69
CA ARG A 899 2.21 7.56 -24.41
C ARG A 899 2.77 6.15 -24.31
N TYR A 900 3.15 5.57 -25.45
CA TYR A 900 3.80 4.26 -25.53
C TYR A 900 5.13 4.37 -26.26
N ASP A 901 6.21 3.97 -25.59
CA ASP A 901 7.55 3.82 -26.18
C ASP A 901 7.76 2.36 -26.57
N ASN A 902 7.88 2.07 -27.87
CA ASN A 902 8.09 0.70 -28.34
C ASN A 902 9.47 0.13 -28.00
N ARG A 903 10.42 0.97 -27.59
CA ARG A 903 11.76 0.53 -27.17
C ARG A 903 11.73 -0.08 -25.78
N THR A 904 10.98 0.54 -24.86
CA THR A 904 10.87 0.11 -23.46
C THR A 904 9.58 -0.67 -23.18
N HIS A 905 8.64 -0.65 -24.13
CA HIS A 905 7.28 -1.18 -24.02
C HIS A 905 6.41 -0.54 -22.94
N VAL A 906 6.87 0.57 -22.35
CA VAL A 906 6.14 1.29 -21.31
C VAL A 906 5.01 2.10 -21.94
N LEU A 907 3.79 1.90 -21.42
CA LEU A 907 2.61 2.69 -21.71
C LEU A 907 2.21 3.45 -20.43
N GLY A 908 2.01 4.76 -20.51
CA GLY A 908 1.61 5.57 -19.35
C GLY A 908 0.72 6.76 -19.69
N PRO A 909 -0.05 7.28 -18.72
CA PRO A 909 -0.83 8.50 -18.89
C PRO A 909 0.04 9.72 -18.59
N VAL A 910 -0.17 10.81 -19.33
CA VAL A 910 0.41 12.11 -19.04
C VAL A 910 -0.64 13.21 -19.14
N TYR A 911 -0.43 14.29 -18.38
CA TYR A 911 -1.38 15.37 -18.25
C TYR A 911 -0.81 16.71 -18.72
N ALA A 912 -1.67 17.59 -19.23
CA ALA A 912 -1.27 18.94 -19.64
C ALA A 912 -0.75 19.79 -18.46
N SER A 913 -1.17 19.48 -17.23
CA SER A 913 -0.69 20.13 -16.00
C SER A 913 0.80 19.88 -15.73
N GLN A 914 1.37 18.81 -16.30
CA GLN A 914 2.78 18.47 -16.17
C GLN A 914 3.65 19.19 -17.20
N GLN A 915 3.08 20.01 -18.09
CA GLN A 915 3.83 20.74 -19.12
C GLN A 915 4.45 22.03 -18.57
N PRO A 916 5.62 22.46 -19.07
CA PRO A 916 6.21 23.74 -18.69
C PRO A 916 5.33 24.91 -19.13
N GLN A 917 5.49 26.07 -18.50
CA GLN A 917 4.71 27.26 -18.86
C GLN A 917 5.08 27.83 -20.24
N ALA A 918 6.31 27.57 -20.71
CA ALA A 918 6.78 27.99 -22.02
C ALA A 918 7.98 27.15 -22.49
N VAL A 919 8.17 27.03 -23.80
CA VAL A 919 9.33 26.38 -24.42
C VAL A 919 9.82 27.25 -25.56
N ALA A 920 11.13 27.48 -25.65
CA ALA A 920 11.75 28.20 -26.75
C ALA A 920 12.82 27.35 -27.46
N ALA A 921 12.88 27.43 -28.79
CA ALA A 921 14.02 26.99 -29.57
C ALA A 921 15.05 28.13 -29.60
N ALA A 922 15.78 28.32 -28.51
CA ALA A 922 16.65 29.48 -28.32
C ALA A 922 18.07 29.18 -28.80
N GLY A 923 18.65 30.08 -29.59
CA GLY A 923 19.94 29.86 -30.21
C GLY A 923 20.43 30.95 -31.15
N SER A 924 21.40 30.61 -31.99
CA SER A 924 21.93 31.50 -33.03
C SER A 924 20.98 31.75 -34.20
N LEU A 925 19.74 31.26 -34.11
CA LEU A 925 18.68 31.51 -35.09
C LEU A 925 17.72 32.63 -34.66
N ASP A 926 17.75 33.07 -33.41
CA ASP A 926 16.72 33.92 -32.84
C ASP A 926 16.64 35.26 -33.58
N MET A 927 17.77 35.88 -33.94
CA MET A 927 17.76 37.09 -34.76
C MET A 927 17.15 36.86 -36.16
N ALA A 928 17.34 35.68 -36.73
CA ALA A 928 16.72 35.30 -38.00
C ALA A 928 15.20 35.06 -37.86
N LEU A 929 14.73 34.68 -36.67
CA LEU A 929 13.31 34.63 -36.30
C LEU A 929 12.71 36.01 -35.99
N GLY A 930 13.55 37.05 -35.89
CA GLY A 930 13.13 38.42 -35.59
C GLY A 930 13.24 38.83 -34.12
N CYS A 931 14.04 38.12 -33.33
CA CYS A 931 14.41 38.49 -31.97
C CYS A 931 15.44 39.64 -31.95
N ALA A 932 15.60 40.29 -30.79
CA ALA A 932 16.53 41.41 -30.64
C ALA A 932 18.00 40.95 -30.54
N ALA A 933 18.24 39.72 -30.12
CA ALA A 933 19.54 39.08 -30.00
C ALA A 933 19.42 37.57 -30.21
N ASP A 934 20.55 36.92 -30.49
CA ASP A 934 20.68 35.46 -30.46
C ASP A 934 20.77 34.95 -29.02
N TRP A 935 20.37 33.69 -28.80
CA TRP A 935 20.36 33.03 -27.49
C TRP A 935 19.43 33.69 -26.46
N ASP A 936 18.29 34.21 -26.91
CA ASP A 936 17.28 34.87 -26.08
C ASP A 936 16.07 33.94 -25.83
N PRO A 937 16.07 33.18 -24.72
CA PRO A 937 14.98 32.24 -24.40
C PRO A 937 13.67 32.95 -24.04
N ALA A 938 13.69 34.26 -23.78
CA ALA A 938 12.49 35.04 -23.50
C ALA A 938 11.83 35.59 -24.77
N CYS A 939 12.52 35.51 -25.92
CA CYS A 939 12.02 36.03 -27.18
C CYS A 939 10.71 35.33 -27.59
N GLY A 940 9.67 36.12 -27.90
CA GLY A 940 8.36 35.61 -28.31
C GLY A 940 8.37 34.84 -29.63
N GLN A 941 9.25 35.21 -30.56
CA GLN A 941 9.33 34.63 -31.91
C GLN A 941 10.00 33.25 -31.91
N ALA A 942 10.76 32.93 -30.87
CA ALA A 942 11.38 31.63 -30.67
C ALA A 942 10.52 30.68 -29.81
N GLN A 943 9.37 31.14 -29.29
CA GLN A 943 8.50 30.31 -28.44
C GLN A 943 7.72 29.30 -29.28
N LEU A 944 7.70 28.06 -28.80
CA LEU A 944 6.86 26.99 -29.29
C LEU A 944 5.46 27.11 -28.65
N THR A 945 4.47 26.51 -29.31
CA THR A 945 3.09 26.40 -28.82
C THR A 945 2.80 24.93 -28.51
N LEU A 946 2.30 24.65 -27.31
CA LEU A 946 1.84 23.31 -26.94
C LEU A 946 0.64 22.91 -27.79
N ASP A 947 0.73 21.76 -28.47
CA ASP A 947 -0.40 21.17 -29.15
C ASP A 947 -1.19 20.27 -28.18
N PRO A 948 -2.45 20.60 -27.86
CA PRO A 948 -3.25 19.81 -26.91
C PRO A 948 -3.61 18.41 -27.44
N ALA A 949 -3.40 18.11 -28.73
CA ALA A 949 -3.71 16.81 -29.30
C ALA A 949 -2.66 15.73 -28.96
N ASP A 950 -1.40 16.12 -28.78
CA ASP A 950 -0.29 15.20 -28.52
C ASP A 950 0.64 15.65 -27.36
N LEU A 951 0.37 16.81 -26.77
CA LEU A 951 1.19 17.48 -25.75
C LEU A 951 2.64 17.72 -26.20
N VAL A 952 2.85 17.93 -27.49
CA VAL A 952 4.16 18.30 -28.08
C VAL A 952 4.17 19.78 -28.39
N TRP A 953 5.24 20.47 -28.00
CA TRP A 953 5.47 21.88 -28.31
C TRP A 953 5.95 22.04 -29.75
N LYS A 954 5.36 22.99 -30.50
CA LYS A 954 5.65 23.18 -31.92
C LYS A 954 5.86 24.66 -32.27
N LEU A 955 6.88 24.95 -33.08
CA LEU A 955 7.09 26.26 -33.70
C LEU A 955 7.25 26.07 -35.20
N SER A 956 6.34 26.65 -35.98
CA SER A 956 6.43 26.67 -37.45
C SER A 956 7.03 27.98 -37.92
N VAL A 957 8.18 27.91 -38.59
CA VAL A 957 8.88 29.05 -39.17
C VAL A 957 8.71 28.99 -40.69
N PRO A 958 7.92 29.88 -41.32
CA PRO A 958 7.60 29.76 -42.75
C PRO A 958 8.80 29.95 -43.68
N ALA A 959 9.83 30.66 -43.24
CA ALA A 959 11.02 30.96 -44.01
C ALA A 959 12.21 31.28 -43.10
N LEU A 960 12.97 30.25 -42.71
CA LEU A 960 14.27 30.41 -42.08
C LEU A 960 15.35 30.54 -43.18
N PRO A 961 16.28 31.50 -43.13
CA PRO A 961 17.35 31.63 -44.12
C PRO A 961 18.30 30.42 -44.13
N ALA A 962 18.98 30.18 -45.25
CA ALA A 962 20.02 29.16 -45.32
C ALA A 962 21.20 29.53 -44.41
N GLY A 963 21.71 28.54 -43.65
CA GLY A 963 22.79 28.76 -42.69
C GLY A 963 23.02 27.58 -41.76
N THR A 964 24.04 27.69 -40.93
CA THR A 964 24.29 26.78 -39.81
C THR A 964 23.87 27.49 -38.53
N TYR A 965 22.95 26.89 -37.80
CA TYR A 965 22.42 27.39 -36.54
C TYR A 965 22.79 26.46 -35.40
N GLU A 966 22.93 27.01 -34.20
CA GLU A 966 23.03 26.26 -32.95
C GLU A 966 21.89 26.65 -32.03
N PHE A 967 21.22 25.69 -31.40
CA PHE A 967 20.13 25.98 -30.47
C PHE A 967 19.93 24.90 -29.41
N LYS A 968 19.03 25.19 -28.47
CA LYS A 968 18.54 24.28 -27.42
C LYS A 968 17.05 24.52 -27.17
N ALA A 969 16.41 23.59 -26.46
CA ALA A 969 15.13 23.85 -25.84
C ALA A 969 15.36 24.57 -24.50
N ALA A 970 14.85 25.79 -24.35
CA ALA A 970 14.88 26.54 -23.10
C ALA A 970 13.46 26.60 -22.52
N LEU A 971 13.31 26.22 -21.25
CA LEU A 971 12.00 26.15 -20.61
C LEU A 971 11.70 27.43 -19.82
N ASN A 972 10.42 27.74 -19.68
CA ASN A 972 9.90 28.80 -18.83
C ASN A 972 10.55 30.18 -19.09
N ARG A 973 10.90 30.44 -20.35
CA ARG A 973 11.53 31.69 -20.82
C ARG A 973 12.92 31.97 -20.21
N GLY A 974 13.62 30.94 -19.74
CA GLY A 974 14.93 31.06 -19.11
C GLY A 974 15.86 29.89 -19.44
N TRP A 975 17.13 30.02 -19.03
CA TRP A 975 18.14 28.96 -19.20
C TRP A 975 18.26 28.03 -17.99
N THR A 976 17.54 28.30 -16.89
CA THR A 976 17.56 27.50 -15.65
C THR A 976 17.29 26.03 -15.92
N GLU A 977 16.36 25.75 -16.81
CA GLU A 977 16.05 24.41 -17.30
C GLU A 977 16.10 24.42 -18.82
N ASN A 978 17.04 23.66 -19.37
CA ASN A 978 17.25 23.59 -20.81
C ASN A 978 17.79 22.22 -21.22
N TYR A 979 17.47 21.84 -22.45
CA TYR A 979 17.83 20.56 -23.01
C TYR A 979 18.53 20.74 -24.35
N GLY A 980 19.70 20.11 -24.44
CA GLY A 980 20.56 20.14 -25.62
C GLY A 980 20.41 18.89 -26.48
N ALA A 981 21.49 18.55 -27.19
CA ALA A 981 21.57 17.34 -28.01
C ALA A 981 21.16 16.08 -27.20
N ASN A 982 20.35 15.24 -27.83
CA ASN A 982 19.78 14.01 -27.24
C ASN A 982 18.91 14.23 -25.99
N GLY A 983 18.38 15.44 -25.78
CA GLY A 983 17.48 15.72 -24.64
C GLY A 983 18.21 15.74 -23.30
N VAL A 984 19.54 15.88 -23.32
CA VAL A 984 20.35 15.91 -22.10
C VAL A 984 20.15 17.25 -21.39
N PRO A 985 19.82 17.27 -20.08
CA PRO A 985 19.77 18.49 -19.29
C PRO A 985 21.10 19.24 -19.37
N ASN A 986 21.07 20.53 -19.69
CA ASN A 986 22.26 21.35 -19.91
C ASN A 986 23.22 20.80 -20.99
N GLY A 987 22.76 19.89 -21.85
CA GLY A 987 23.55 19.19 -22.84
C GLY A 987 24.19 20.10 -23.90
N ALA A 988 24.96 19.52 -24.82
CA ALA A 988 25.59 20.27 -25.90
C ALA A 988 24.57 20.96 -26.81
N ASN A 989 24.97 22.04 -27.50
CA ASN A 989 24.12 22.72 -28.48
C ASN A 989 23.76 21.78 -29.64
N ILE A 990 22.55 21.93 -30.18
CA ILE A 990 22.10 21.21 -31.37
C ILE A 990 22.52 22.01 -32.60
N VAL A 991 23.39 21.43 -33.42
CA VAL A 991 23.83 22.03 -34.68
C VAL A 991 22.82 21.67 -35.77
N TYR A 992 22.28 22.68 -36.45
CA TYR A 992 21.31 22.54 -37.52
C TYR A 992 21.74 23.27 -38.79
N ASN A 993 22.06 22.51 -39.83
CA ASN A 993 22.36 23.05 -41.15
C ASN A 993 21.07 23.12 -41.97
N HIS A 994 20.65 24.32 -42.34
CA HIS A 994 19.42 24.56 -43.09
C HIS A 994 19.73 25.13 -44.47
N ASP A 995 19.07 24.61 -45.51
CA ASP A 995 19.22 25.06 -46.89
C ASP A 995 18.31 26.27 -47.24
N GLY A 996 17.52 26.72 -46.28
CA GLY A 996 16.60 27.84 -46.42
C GLY A 996 15.19 27.41 -46.81
N GLY A 997 14.17 28.07 -46.25
CA GLY A 997 12.76 27.73 -46.45
C GLY A 997 12.03 27.42 -45.14
N PRO A 998 10.84 26.82 -45.19
CA PRO A 998 10.07 26.50 -43.98
C PRO A 998 10.76 25.44 -43.13
N VAL A 999 10.60 25.53 -41.81
CA VAL A 999 11.03 24.53 -40.83
C VAL A 999 10.04 24.48 -39.66
N MET A 1000 9.81 23.31 -39.10
CA MET A 1000 9.09 23.11 -37.85
C MET A 1000 10.05 22.65 -36.76
N PHE A 1001 10.12 23.37 -35.64
CA PHE A 1001 10.73 22.88 -34.41
C PHE A 1001 9.66 22.14 -33.59
N ARG A 1002 10.02 20.98 -33.03
CA ARG A 1002 9.17 20.17 -32.16
C ARG A 1002 9.92 19.88 -30.87
N TYR A 1003 9.30 20.03 -29.71
CA TYR A 1003 9.85 19.64 -28.41
C TYR A 1003 8.85 18.79 -27.63
N ASP A 1004 9.26 17.62 -27.19
CA ASP A 1004 8.49 16.78 -26.26
C ASP A 1004 9.04 16.95 -24.85
N HIS A 1005 8.17 17.31 -23.90
CA HIS A 1005 8.59 17.61 -22.54
C HIS A 1005 9.06 16.39 -21.75
N PHE A 1006 8.61 15.18 -22.09
CA PHE A 1006 8.91 13.98 -21.33
C PHE A 1006 10.10 13.19 -21.90
N THR A 1007 10.43 13.33 -23.19
CA THR A 1007 11.70 12.85 -23.75
C THR A 1007 12.78 13.92 -23.76
N HIS A 1008 12.39 15.18 -23.57
CA HIS A 1008 13.21 16.38 -23.67
C HIS A 1008 13.88 16.61 -25.03
N LEU A 1009 13.50 15.83 -26.06
CA LEU A 1009 14.06 15.96 -27.40
C LEU A 1009 13.45 17.16 -28.12
N ILE A 1010 14.31 18.00 -28.73
CA ILE A 1010 13.91 19.01 -29.70
C ILE A 1010 14.43 18.67 -31.09
N THR A 1011 13.53 18.59 -32.07
CA THR A 1011 13.83 18.20 -33.46
C THR A 1011 13.36 19.24 -34.47
N THR A 1012 13.91 19.17 -35.68
CA THR A 1012 13.58 20.05 -36.81
C THR A 1012 13.06 19.23 -37.99
N HIS A 1013 11.98 19.68 -38.61
CA HIS A 1013 11.34 19.04 -39.78
C HIS A 1013 11.07 19.99 -40.93
#